data_AF-A0A2W2B7Y5-F1
#
_entry.id   AF-A0A2W2B7Y5-F1
#
_cell.length_a   1.000
_cell.length_b   1.000
_cell.length_c   1.000
_cell.angle_alpha   90.00
_cell.angle_beta   90.00
_cell.angle_gamma   90.00
#
_symmetry.space_group_name_H-M   'P 1'
#
loop_
_entity.id
_entity.type
_entity.pdbx_description
1 polymer ?
#
loop_
_entity_poly.entity_id
_entity_poly.type
_entity_poly.pdbx_seq_one_letter_code
_entity_poly.pdbx_strand_id
1 'polypeptide(L)'
;MTKDLSRRTVLRLGALAAAAPAVGTAATGALAGQAAAAPGAASAAALAVTSQPSLPVADSWQVRPFTLSQVTLGDSVFKEKRNRLLNYAREYGPSVVNGVRDDQRGPDRMLRSFRVTAGLDHKGVNPIGSWESPDGNLRGHFSGHFLTLLAQSWASTGEQIFKDKLDYMVNALGECQDAFAAQAARPTPRPAGRNGTAIRFTGTPNGHITGDADYVRLPPGIVAGLTDFTVAAWVNLTVRDDNARLFDFGHPGDAATDSLSRMYLSVHNETGPRFAITTGGAAAEQRVQATTALPAGEWAHVAIVRSGGTGTIYVNGVAAGSAALSLSPSDLGTTPDNWLGRAQFPQVNIKFLNGLVDEFQIFGRGLDAAEVAAVVADPAAVSADVAWYRFDEAPGPTIADSSGRGRHGEFFGATDGRRHPGFLSAYTEAQFIRLEEFTTYSGTGIWAPYYTLHKIMRGLIDAHHLAGSERALEIVTKMGDWVHSRLSRVPRANLNRMWSLHIAGEFGGSNENLAHLAAIATDPERAARYLVAAKAFDNRRTVLPAVLEDRDVLTGIHVNQHVPQFTGYLRIYEQDPAANAEYLTAAENFWHMIIPHRMFSHGSAGGQYGEAPGRPANTNPELFQPRGDISESLHYQSVTSGTSSGGGETCSTYNLLKLTRNLYFHNPDPAFMDYYERGLTNHILGSRRDNDSASDPQVTYFL
;
A
#
# COMPACT_ATOMS: atom_id res chain seq x y z
N MET A 1 -58.08 17.22 -32.94
CA MET A 1 -58.12 16.64 -31.58
C MET A 1 -56.73 16.13 -31.23
N THR A 2 -56.08 16.88 -30.35
CA THR A 2 -55.03 16.57 -29.37
C THR A 2 -54.05 15.41 -29.59
N LYS A 3 -52.78 15.81 -29.77
CA LYS A 3 -51.52 15.08 -29.59
C LYS A 3 -50.99 15.32 -28.17
N ASP A 4 -50.39 14.31 -27.55
CA ASP A 4 -49.67 14.42 -26.28
C ASP A 4 -48.17 14.70 -26.49
N LEU A 5 -47.68 15.70 -25.76
CA LEU A 5 -46.31 16.25 -25.81
C LEU A 5 -45.45 15.63 -24.71
N SER A 6 -44.27 15.12 -25.08
CA SER A 6 -43.30 14.55 -24.13
C SER A 6 -42.38 15.62 -23.52
N ARG A 7 -41.99 15.41 -22.25
CA ARG A 7 -41.18 16.30 -21.39
C ARG A 7 -39.83 16.76 -21.98
N ARG A 8 -39.32 16.12 -23.05
CA ARG A 8 -38.11 16.56 -23.77
C ARG A 8 -38.31 17.82 -24.63
N THR A 9 -39.55 18.22 -24.92
CA THR A 9 -39.86 19.43 -25.70
C THR A 9 -39.96 20.68 -24.82
N VAL A 10 -40.25 20.52 -23.51
CA VAL A 10 -40.45 21.64 -22.58
C VAL A 10 -39.12 22.25 -22.10
N LEU A 11 -38.01 21.50 -22.11
CA LEU A 11 -36.69 22.01 -21.69
C LEU A 11 -35.87 22.67 -22.83
N ARG A 12 -36.35 22.61 -24.08
CA ARG A 12 -35.72 23.31 -25.23
C ARG A 12 -36.37 24.66 -25.54
N LEU A 13 -37.41 25.06 -24.81
CA LEU A 13 -38.15 26.32 -25.01
C LEU A 13 -37.93 27.37 -23.90
N GLY A 14 -36.99 27.15 -22.97
CA GLY A 14 -36.74 28.03 -21.83
C GLY A 14 -35.49 28.92 -21.88
N ALA A 15 -34.81 29.04 -23.03
CA ALA A 15 -33.56 29.82 -23.12
C ALA A 15 -33.44 30.65 -24.41
N LEU A 16 -34.54 31.23 -24.89
CA LEU A 16 -34.54 32.19 -26.01
C LEU A 16 -35.74 33.14 -25.89
N ALA A 17 -35.75 33.99 -24.87
CA ALA A 17 -36.56 35.22 -24.82
C ALA A 17 -36.16 36.09 -23.62
N ALA A 18 -35.26 37.06 -23.84
CA ALA A 18 -35.30 38.42 -23.27
C ALA A 18 -33.96 39.13 -23.50
N ALA A 19 -33.73 39.61 -24.72
CA ALA A 19 -32.93 40.82 -24.95
C ALA A 19 -33.23 41.32 -26.37
N ALA A 20 -34.14 42.27 -26.48
CA ALA A 20 -34.20 43.18 -27.62
C ALA A 20 -34.85 44.50 -27.19
N PRO A 21 -34.43 45.62 -27.82
CA PRO A 21 -34.27 46.91 -27.18
C PRO A 21 -35.39 47.90 -27.58
N ALA A 22 -35.51 48.98 -26.82
CA ALA A 22 -36.29 50.13 -27.25
C ALA A 22 -35.61 50.85 -28.43
N VAL A 23 -36.41 51.08 -29.47
CA VAL A 23 -36.09 51.77 -30.72
C VAL A 23 -35.69 53.22 -30.47
N GLY A 24 -34.64 53.67 -31.14
CA GLY A 24 -34.19 55.06 -31.17
C GLY A 24 -34.82 55.91 -32.28
N THR A 25 -34.53 57.20 -32.23
CA THR A 25 -34.61 58.10 -33.38
C THR A 25 -33.32 58.91 -33.53
N ALA A 26 -32.70 58.75 -34.71
CA ALA A 26 -32.00 59.78 -35.49
C ALA A 26 -30.59 60.22 -34.99
N ALA A 27 -29.57 60.45 -35.82
CA ALA A 27 -29.41 60.43 -37.27
C ALA A 27 -27.90 60.27 -37.61
N THR A 28 -27.64 59.69 -38.79
CA THR A 28 -26.56 60.01 -39.75
C THR A 28 -25.12 60.28 -39.27
N GLY A 29 -24.19 59.44 -39.72
CA GLY A 29 -22.76 59.77 -39.83
C GLY A 29 -21.94 58.63 -40.42
N ALA A 30 -21.67 58.69 -41.73
CA ALA A 30 -20.76 57.81 -42.47
C ALA A 30 -19.32 57.89 -41.89
N LEU A 31 -18.46 56.87 -41.95
CA LEU A 31 -17.76 56.38 -43.13
C LEU A 31 -16.93 55.12 -42.80
N ALA A 32 -16.61 54.40 -43.87
CA ALA A 32 -15.84 53.18 -44.02
C ALA A 32 -14.48 53.08 -43.28
N GLY A 33 -14.08 51.84 -43.00
CA GLY A 33 -12.69 51.46 -42.70
C GLY A 33 -12.47 49.96 -42.93
N GLN A 34 -11.73 49.64 -43.99
CA GLN A 34 -11.20 48.31 -44.31
C GLN A 34 -10.03 47.91 -43.40
N ALA A 35 -9.81 46.60 -43.35
CA ALA A 35 -8.74 45.82 -42.74
C ALA A 35 -7.34 46.46 -42.63
N ALA A 36 -6.66 46.21 -41.51
CA ALA A 36 -5.37 45.50 -41.45
C ALA A 36 -4.80 45.39 -40.01
N ALA A 37 -4.27 44.21 -39.71
CA ALA A 37 -3.13 43.85 -38.85
C ALA A 37 -2.92 44.48 -37.45
N ALA A 38 -2.66 43.59 -36.48
CA ALA A 38 -2.26 43.86 -35.10
C ALA A 38 -1.02 44.79 -34.97
N PRO A 39 -0.88 45.48 -33.83
CA PRO A 39 0.09 44.98 -32.85
C PRO A 39 -0.26 45.26 -31.37
N GLY A 40 0.35 44.47 -30.49
CA GLY A 40 0.87 44.99 -29.23
C GLY A 40 0.01 44.77 -27.99
N ALA A 41 0.64 44.10 -27.03
CA ALA A 41 0.16 43.92 -25.66
C ALA A 41 -0.25 45.24 -25.01
N ALA A 42 -1.46 45.27 -24.45
CA ALA A 42 -1.88 46.27 -23.49
C ALA A 42 -2.36 45.56 -22.22
N SER A 43 -1.59 45.78 -21.16
CA SER A 43 -1.93 45.50 -19.77
C SER A 43 -3.37 45.92 -19.47
N ALA A 44 -4.21 44.95 -19.06
CA ALA A 44 -5.48 45.25 -18.43
C ALA A 44 -5.19 45.76 -17.02
N ALA A 45 -5.24 47.08 -16.87
CA ALA A 45 -5.17 47.75 -15.58
C ALA A 45 -6.25 47.16 -14.65
N ALA A 46 -5.80 46.54 -13.56
CA ALA A 46 -6.65 46.11 -12.47
C ALA A 46 -7.41 47.33 -11.92
N LEU A 47 -8.74 47.24 -11.91
CA LEU A 47 -9.56 48.12 -11.09
C LEU A 47 -9.19 47.85 -9.63
N ALA A 48 -8.41 48.76 -9.05
CA ALA A 48 -8.07 48.74 -7.63
C ALA A 48 -9.37 48.88 -6.82
N VAL A 49 -9.84 47.77 -6.28
CA VAL A 49 -10.77 47.79 -5.16
C VAL A 49 -10.00 48.40 -4.00
N THR A 50 -10.36 49.62 -3.62
CA THR A 50 -9.84 50.24 -2.40
C THR A 50 -10.24 49.36 -1.23
N SER A 51 -9.28 48.62 -0.68
CA SER A 51 -9.44 47.89 0.57
C SER A 51 -9.82 48.90 1.65
N GLN A 52 -11.03 48.77 2.20
CA GLN A 52 -11.39 49.47 3.44
C GLN A 52 -10.30 49.19 4.48
N PRO A 53 -9.83 50.18 5.25
CA PRO A 53 -8.84 49.94 6.29
C PRO A 53 -9.44 48.98 7.32
N SER A 54 -9.01 47.71 7.28
CA SER A 54 -9.31 46.75 8.31
C SER A 54 -8.58 47.16 9.58
N LEU A 55 -9.23 47.01 10.74
CA LEU A 55 -8.57 47.13 12.02
C LEU A 55 -7.32 46.21 12.02
N PRO A 56 -6.16 46.67 12.51
CA PRO A 56 -4.98 45.82 12.57
C PRO A 56 -5.29 44.58 13.40
N VAL A 57 -5.27 43.41 12.76
CA VAL A 57 -5.31 42.13 13.45
C VAL A 57 -3.93 41.94 14.05
N ALA A 58 -3.85 41.78 15.37
CA ALA A 58 -2.57 41.52 16.02
C ALA A 58 -2.02 40.17 15.55
N ASP A 59 -0.71 40.10 15.27
CA ASP A 59 0.00 38.85 14.91
C ASP A 59 -0.16 37.73 15.96
N SER A 60 -0.70 38.04 17.15
CA SER A 60 -0.99 37.11 18.23
C SER A 60 -2.32 36.36 18.10
N TRP A 61 -3.20 36.73 17.17
CA TRP A 61 -4.52 36.10 17.03
C TRP A 61 -4.43 34.82 16.20
N GLN A 62 -4.76 33.69 16.83
CA GLN A 62 -4.77 32.37 16.18
C GLN A 62 -6.20 31.90 15.92
N VAL A 63 -6.46 31.43 14.70
CA VAL A 63 -7.74 30.79 14.37
C VAL A 63 -7.79 29.41 15.04
N ARG A 64 -8.85 29.14 15.80
CA ARG A 64 -9.10 27.82 16.40
C ARG A 64 -10.49 27.31 16.00
N PRO A 65 -10.61 26.03 15.61
CA PRO A 65 -11.91 25.46 15.30
C PRO A 65 -12.75 25.21 16.55
N PHE A 66 -14.07 25.32 16.40
CA PHE A 66 -15.01 24.72 17.34
C PHE A 66 -14.95 23.19 17.27
N THR A 67 -15.19 22.53 18.40
CA THR A 67 -15.39 21.07 18.46
C THR A 67 -16.75 20.70 17.86
N LEU A 68 -16.93 19.43 17.48
CA LEU A 68 -18.22 18.94 16.96
C LEU A 68 -19.37 19.12 17.97
N SER A 69 -19.08 19.03 19.27
CA SER A 69 -20.05 19.23 20.34
C SER A 69 -20.44 20.70 20.57
N GLN A 70 -19.69 21.65 20.02
CA GLN A 70 -19.95 23.08 20.14
C GLN A 70 -20.81 23.65 18.99
N VAL A 71 -21.06 22.86 17.93
CA VAL A 71 -21.77 23.33 16.73
C VAL A 71 -22.97 22.45 16.44
N THR A 72 -24.18 23.01 16.58
CA THR A 72 -25.43 22.35 16.22
C THR A 72 -25.89 22.81 14.83
N LEU A 73 -26.14 21.86 13.92
CA LEU A 73 -26.74 22.16 12.63
C LEU A 73 -28.25 22.45 12.78
N GLY A 74 -28.68 23.62 12.31
CA GLY A 74 -30.09 23.94 12.12
C GLY A 74 -30.72 23.17 10.95
N ASP A 75 -32.02 23.38 10.73
CA ASP A 75 -32.76 22.74 9.63
C ASP A 75 -32.19 23.16 8.28
N SER A 76 -31.53 22.22 7.61
CA SER A 76 -30.73 22.45 6.41
C SER A 76 -30.43 21.14 5.69
N VAL A 77 -30.09 21.24 4.41
CA VAL A 77 -29.60 20.10 3.61
C VAL A 77 -28.36 19.44 4.24
N PHE A 78 -27.50 20.20 4.92
CA PHE A 78 -26.36 19.65 5.65
C PHE A 78 -26.80 18.74 6.80
N LYS A 79 -27.80 19.18 7.58
CA LYS A 79 -28.38 18.37 8.67
C LYS A 79 -29.00 17.09 8.11
N GLU A 80 -29.75 17.18 7.02
CA GLU A 80 -30.35 16.01 6.38
C GLU A 80 -29.30 14.99 5.92
N LYS A 81 -28.30 15.42 5.13
CA LYS A 81 -27.24 14.53 4.63
C LYS A 81 -26.45 13.90 5.78
N ARG A 82 -26.09 14.67 6.81
CA ARG A 82 -25.46 14.15 8.03
C ARG A 82 -26.35 13.09 8.69
N ASN A 83 -27.64 13.37 8.88
CA ASN A 83 -28.55 12.46 9.55
C ASN A 83 -28.71 11.12 8.80
N ARG A 84 -28.60 11.10 7.46
CA ARG A 84 -28.58 9.86 6.67
C ARG A 84 -27.33 9.00 6.97
N LEU A 85 -26.18 9.62 7.22
CA LEU A 85 -24.96 8.92 7.64
C LEU A 85 -25.05 8.45 9.10
N LEU A 86 -25.63 9.25 9.99
CA LEU A 86 -25.92 8.83 11.37
C LEU A 86 -26.86 7.62 11.38
N ASN A 87 -27.90 7.62 10.54
CA ASN A 87 -28.80 6.49 10.38
C ASN A 87 -28.05 5.23 9.91
N TYR A 88 -27.20 5.35 8.88
CA TYR A 88 -26.34 4.25 8.45
C TYR A 88 -25.44 3.73 9.59
N ALA A 89 -24.74 4.60 10.31
CA ALA A 89 -23.87 4.18 11.43
C ALA A 89 -24.66 3.45 12.54
N ARG A 90 -25.90 3.90 12.80
CA ARG A 90 -26.79 3.33 13.81
C ARG A 90 -27.32 1.96 13.40
N GLU A 91 -27.70 1.82 12.14
CA GLU A 91 -28.38 0.62 11.62
C GLU A 91 -27.48 -0.34 10.82
N TYR A 92 -26.19 -0.03 10.65
CA TYR A 92 -25.29 -0.88 9.88
C TYR A 92 -25.09 -2.25 10.52
N GLY A 93 -25.27 -3.28 9.69
CA GLY A 93 -25.51 -4.67 10.10
C GLY A 93 -26.93 -4.78 10.67
N PRO A 94 -27.77 -5.78 10.30
CA PRO A 94 -29.16 -5.78 10.72
C PRO A 94 -29.25 -5.79 12.25
N SER A 95 -29.46 -4.59 12.82
CA SER A 95 -29.48 -4.36 14.26
C SER A 95 -30.68 -5.00 14.91
N VAL A 96 -31.65 -5.48 14.13
CA VAL A 96 -32.76 -6.31 14.61
C VAL A 96 -32.81 -7.59 13.79
N VAL A 97 -32.55 -8.72 14.44
CA VAL A 97 -32.58 -10.06 13.83
C VAL A 97 -33.62 -10.87 14.57
N ASN A 98 -34.62 -11.40 13.87
CA ASN A 98 -35.72 -12.16 14.47
C ASN A 98 -36.41 -11.43 15.63
N GLY A 99 -36.50 -10.09 15.55
CA GLY A 99 -37.11 -9.25 16.58
C GLY A 99 -36.20 -8.91 17.77
N VAL A 100 -34.93 -9.35 17.79
CA VAL A 100 -33.97 -9.05 18.85
C VAL A 100 -32.95 -8.04 18.38
N ARG A 101 -32.70 -7.00 19.18
CA ARG A 101 -31.72 -5.97 18.87
C ARG A 101 -30.28 -6.47 19.11
N ASP A 102 -29.46 -6.48 18.07
CA ASP A 102 -28.05 -6.87 18.07
C ASP A 102 -27.21 -5.80 17.35
N ASP A 103 -26.73 -4.83 18.12
CA ASP A 103 -25.90 -3.74 17.60
C ASP A 103 -24.47 -4.18 17.24
N GLN A 104 -24.08 -5.42 17.56
CA GLN A 104 -22.72 -5.92 17.32
C GLN A 104 -22.54 -6.48 15.91
N ARG A 105 -23.61 -6.78 15.17
CA ARG A 105 -23.51 -7.41 13.86
C ARG A 105 -22.78 -6.56 12.80
N GLY A 106 -23.02 -5.24 12.79
CA GLY A 106 -22.26 -4.31 11.94
C GLY A 106 -20.78 -4.28 12.30
N PRO A 107 -20.45 -3.96 13.58
CA PRO A 107 -19.10 -4.08 14.12
C PRO A 107 -18.41 -5.42 13.82
N ASP A 108 -19.06 -6.55 14.04
CA ASP A 108 -18.50 -7.89 13.75
C ASP A 108 -18.13 -8.06 12.28
N ARG A 109 -18.98 -7.55 11.38
CA ARG A 109 -18.69 -7.54 9.94
C ARG A 109 -17.46 -6.70 9.60
N MET A 110 -17.24 -5.58 10.31
CA MET A 110 -16.03 -4.75 10.20
C MET A 110 -14.78 -5.40 10.79
N LEU A 111 -14.95 -6.28 11.78
CA LEU A 111 -13.87 -6.97 12.50
C LEU A 111 -13.48 -8.30 11.87
N ARG A 112 -14.33 -8.85 10.99
CA ARG A 112 -14.16 -10.19 10.41
C ARG A 112 -12.75 -10.46 9.91
N SER A 113 -12.24 -9.63 8.99
CA SER A 113 -10.95 -9.86 8.33
C SER A 113 -9.77 -9.74 9.31
N PHE A 114 -9.88 -8.89 10.33
CA PHE A 114 -8.91 -8.81 11.43
C PHE A 114 -8.90 -10.11 12.23
N ARG A 115 -10.07 -10.60 12.65
CA ARG A 115 -10.20 -11.86 13.42
C ARG A 115 -9.68 -13.06 12.63
N VAL A 116 -10.07 -13.20 11.36
CA VAL A 116 -9.56 -14.28 10.48
C VAL A 116 -8.04 -14.25 10.39
N THR A 117 -7.45 -13.07 10.15
CA THR A 117 -5.99 -12.92 10.02
C THR A 117 -5.28 -13.19 11.36
N ALA A 118 -5.89 -12.80 12.48
CA ALA A 118 -5.40 -13.06 13.83
C ALA A 118 -5.66 -14.49 14.33
N GLY A 119 -6.29 -15.36 13.53
CA GLY A 119 -6.64 -16.72 13.93
C GLY A 119 -7.72 -16.81 15.02
N LEU A 120 -8.58 -15.79 15.13
CA LEU A 120 -9.68 -15.69 16.08
C LEU A 120 -11.03 -16.05 15.43
N ASP A 121 -12.00 -16.44 16.25
CA ASP A 121 -13.38 -16.74 15.82
C ASP A 121 -14.06 -15.50 15.22
N HIS A 122 -14.36 -15.56 13.92
CA HIS A 122 -15.02 -14.48 13.19
C HIS A 122 -16.55 -14.48 13.33
N LYS A 123 -17.12 -15.19 14.29
CA LYS A 123 -18.56 -15.17 14.65
C LYS A 123 -19.51 -15.52 13.50
N GLY A 124 -19.03 -16.29 12.53
CA GLY A 124 -19.82 -16.69 11.36
C GLY A 124 -20.25 -15.53 10.44
N VAL A 125 -19.71 -14.31 10.61
CA VAL A 125 -20.12 -13.18 9.77
C VAL A 125 -19.53 -13.24 8.36
N ASN A 126 -20.33 -12.79 7.38
CA ASN A 126 -19.92 -12.70 5.98
C ASN A 126 -18.97 -11.51 5.73
N PRO A 127 -18.08 -11.57 4.74
CA PRO A 127 -17.28 -10.42 4.33
C PRO A 127 -18.15 -9.21 3.95
N ILE A 128 -17.57 -8.01 4.02
CA ILE A 128 -18.22 -6.79 3.51
C ILE A 128 -18.38 -6.91 1.99
N GLY A 129 -17.36 -7.43 1.29
CA GLY A 129 -17.33 -7.62 -0.16
C GLY A 129 -16.53 -6.52 -0.87
N SER A 130 -16.52 -6.53 -2.21
CA SER A 130 -15.74 -5.59 -3.03
C SER A 130 -14.25 -5.56 -2.60
N TRP A 131 -13.68 -4.40 -2.29
CA TRP A 131 -12.29 -4.22 -1.84
C TRP A 131 -12.01 -4.80 -0.44
N GLU A 132 -13.06 -5.11 0.32
CA GLU A 132 -13.04 -5.81 1.61
C GLU A 132 -13.34 -7.31 1.47
N SER A 133 -13.26 -7.86 0.25
CA SER A 133 -13.32 -9.31 0.00
C SER A 133 -12.17 -10.04 0.69
N PRO A 134 -12.30 -11.35 0.98
CA PRO A 134 -11.23 -12.13 1.63
C PRO A 134 -9.89 -12.10 0.89
N ASP A 135 -9.92 -12.00 -0.43
CA ASP A 135 -8.78 -11.89 -1.34
C ASP A 135 -8.40 -10.43 -1.67
N GLY A 136 -9.21 -9.46 -1.25
CA GLY A 136 -8.96 -8.03 -1.43
C GLY A 136 -7.75 -7.54 -0.63
N ASN A 137 -6.82 -6.84 -1.29
CA ASN A 137 -5.60 -6.31 -0.68
C ASN A 137 -5.81 -4.96 0.03
N LEU A 138 -6.98 -4.32 -0.11
CA LEU A 138 -7.31 -3.09 0.59
C LEU A 138 -8.09 -3.33 1.90
N ARG A 139 -8.44 -4.58 2.20
CA ARG A 139 -9.28 -4.93 3.36
C ARG A 139 -8.79 -4.32 4.68
N GLY A 140 -9.73 -3.89 5.52
CA GLY A 140 -9.50 -3.16 6.76
C GLY A 140 -9.54 -1.63 6.60
N HIS A 141 -9.41 -1.11 5.38
CA HIS A 141 -9.47 0.34 5.15
C HIS A 141 -10.85 0.91 5.50
N PHE A 142 -11.92 0.19 5.16
CA PHE A 142 -13.29 0.62 5.42
C PHE A 142 -13.61 0.56 6.91
N SER A 143 -13.10 -0.46 7.61
CA SER A 143 -13.22 -0.57 9.07
C SER A 143 -12.57 0.62 9.78
N GLY A 144 -11.40 1.08 9.31
CA GLY A 144 -10.75 2.29 9.80
C GLY A 144 -11.60 3.55 9.61
N HIS A 145 -12.18 3.74 8.43
CA HIS A 145 -13.13 4.83 8.18
C HIS A 145 -14.39 4.74 9.06
N PHE A 146 -14.87 3.52 9.31
CA PHE A 146 -16.05 3.31 10.15
C PHE A 146 -15.80 3.66 11.62
N LEU A 147 -14.60 3.42 12.15
CA LEU A 147 -14.19 3.93 13.47
C LEU A 147 -14.28 5.45 13.54
N THR A 148 -13.71 6.17 12.56
CA THR A 148 -13.84 7.64 12.46
C THR A 148 -15.30 8.08 12.38
N LEU A 149 -16.12 7.39 11.58
CA LEU A 149 -17.56 7.69 11.47
C LEU A 149 -18.25 7.57 12.84
N LEU A 150 -18.02 6.49 13.57
CA LEU A 150 -18.61 6.28 14.90
C LEU A 150 -18.12 7.33 15.91
N ALA A 151 -16.81 7.61 15.93
CA ALA A 151 -16.22 8.61 16.82
C ALA A 151 -16.76 10.03 16.57
N GLN A 152 -16.88 10.43 15.30
CA GLN A 152 -17.50 11.71 14.93
C GLN A 152 -19.00 11.73 15.22
N SER A 153 -19.70 10.60 15.01
CA SER A 153 -21.13 10.48 15.34
C SER A 153 -21.36 10.72 16.82
N TRP A 154 -20.62 10.01 17.69
CA TRP A 154 -20.64 10.23 19.14
C TRP A 154 -20.34 11.68 19.52
N ALA A 155 -19.24 12.26 19.04
CA ALA A 155 -18.87 13.63 19.39
C ALA A 155 -19.88 14.69 18.91
N SER A 156 -20.64 14.41 17.86
CA SER A 156 -21.64 15.33 17.30
C SER A 156 -23.03 15.19 17.92
N THR A 157 -23.39 14.01 18.47
CA THR A 157 -24.76 13.76 18.95
C THR A 157 -24.86 13.34 20.42
N GLY A 158 -23.79 12.77 20.99
CA GLY A 158 -23.82 12.15 22.33
C GLY A 158 -24.67 10.88 22.40
N GLU A 159 -25.06 10.28 21.27
CA GLU A 159 -25.88 9.05 21.27
C GLU A 159 -25.03 7.83 21.64
N GLN A 160 -25.43 7.15 22.73
CA GLN A 160 -24.66 6.06 23.34
C GLN A 160 -24.36 4.89 22.40
N ILE A 161 -25.28 4.56 21.47
CA ILE A 161 -25.08 3.46 20.51
C ILE A 161 -23.78 3.61 19.70
N PHE A 162 -23.39 4.84 19.32
CA PHE A 162 -22.17 5.06 18.56
C PHE A 162 -20.94 4.76 19.41
N LYS A 163 -20.98 5.14 20.69
CA LYS A 163 -19.92 4.86 21.65
C LYS A 163 -19.82 3.36 21.94
N ASP A 164 -20.95 2.69 22.14
CA ASP A 164 -20.97 1.25 22.42
C ASP A 164 -20.38 0.44 21.24
N LYS A 165 -20.77 0.78 20.00
CA LYS A 165 -20.20 0.15 18.80
C LYS A 165 -18.72 0.45 18.64
N LEU A 166 -18.30 1.69 18.92
CA LEU A 166 -16.90 2.11 18.82
C LEU A 166 -16.03 1.37 19.84
N ASP A 167 -16.44 1.35 21.11
CA ASP A 167 -15.72 0.69 22.19
C ASP A 167 -15.65 -0.82 21.95
N TYR A 168 -16.73 -1.44 21.44
CA TYR A 168 -16.71 -2.85 21.01
C TYR A 168 -15.67 -3.12 19.91
N MET A 169 -15.64 -2.30 18.86
CA MET A 169 -14.65 -2.46 17.79
C MET A 169 -13.22 -2.26 18.28
N VAL A 170 -12.98 -1.24 19.10
CA VAL A 170 -11.66 -0.96 19.68
C VAL A 170 -11.18 -2.14 20.53
N ASN A 171 -12.04 -2.71 21.38
CA ASN A 171 -11.69 -3.85 22.21
C ASN A 171 -11.34 -5.08 21.36
N ALA A 172 -12.16 -5.42 20.37
CA ALA A 172 -11.92 -6.56 19.48
C ALA A 172 -10.67 -6.39 18.59
N LEU A 173 -10.37 -5.16 18.15
CA LEU A 173 -9.11 -4.85 17.46
C LEU A 173 -7.90 -5.05 18.39
N GLY A 174 -8.04 -4.67 19.66
CA GLY A 174 -7.05 -4.95 20.69
C GLY A 174 -6.80 -6.44 20.88
N GLU A 175 -7.86 -7.26 20.96
CA GLU A 175 -7.75 -8.73 21.01
C GLU A 175 -7.00 -9.29 19.79
N CYS A 176 -7.27 -8.75 18.59
CA CYS A 176 -6.55 -9.13 17.38
C CYS A 176 -5.06 -8.77 17.45
N GLN A 177 -4.72 -7.56 17.95
CA GLN A 177 -3.34 -7.12 18.13
C GLN A 177 -2.60 -7.98 19.16
N ASP A 178 -3.26 -8.34 20.26
CA ASP A 178 -2.71 -9.22 21.30
C ASP A 178 -2.48 -10.64 20.76
N ALA A 179 -3.41 -11.15 19.93
CA ALA A 179 -3.25 -12.44 19.24
C ALA A 179 -2.08 -12.43 18.24
N PHE A 180 -1.89 -11.34 17.48
CA PHE A 180 -0.72 -11.18 16.61
C PHE A 180 0.59 -11.18 17.40
N ALA A 181 0.64 -10.46 18.53
CA ALA A 181 1.81 -10.44 19.40
C ALA A 181 2.11 -11.83 19.99
N ALA A 182 1.08 -12.57 20.38
CA ALA A 182 1.23 -13.94 20.86
C ALA A 182 1.73 -14.91 19.76
N GLN A 183 1.28 -14.74 18.52
CA GLN A 183 1.79 -15.50 17.38
C GLN A 183 3.25 -15.16 17.08
N ALA A 184 3.61 -13.88 17.11
CA ALA A 184 4.98 -13.40 16.88
C ALA A 184 6.00 -13.96 17.88
N ALA A 185 5.56 -14.27 19.11
CA ALA A 185 6.41 -14.80 20.16
C ALA A 185 6.60 -16.33 20.13
N ARG A 186 5.86 -17.07 19.29
CA ARG A 186 5.89 -18.54 19.26
C ARG A 186 6.92 -19.04 18.25
N PRO A 187 8.06 -19.60 18.63
CA PRO A 187 9.04 -20.10 17.66
C PRO A 187 8.42 -21.16 16.73
N THR A 188 8.81 -21.18 15.45
CA THR A 188 8.50 -22.31 14.57
C THR A 188 9.19 -23.56 15.13
N PRO A 189 8.44 -24.60 15.53
CA PRO A 189 9.06 -25.82 16.04
C PRO A 189 9.96 -26.44 14.96
N ARG A 190 11.06 -27.08 15.37
CA ARG A 190 11.81 -28.00 14.50
C ARG A 190 11.04 -29.33 14.40
N PRO A 191 10.37 -29.64 13.27
CA PRO A 191 9.74 -30.94 13.09
C PRO A 191 10.77 -32.07 13.00
N ALA A 192 10.32 -33.31 13.12
CA ALA A 192 11.16 -34.48 12.89
C ALA A 192 11.74 -34.45 11.46
N GLY A 193 13.06 -34.60 11.37
CA GLY A 193 13.80 -34.65 10.11
C GLY A 193 13.85 -36.05 9.54
N ARG A 194 14.54 -36.19 8.40
CA ARG A 194 15.05 -37.48 7.96
C ARG A 194 16.12 -37.97 8.94
N ASN A 195 16.96 -37.04 9.40
CA ASN A 195 18.01 -37.20 10.39
C ASN A 195 17.78 -36.12 11.45
N GLY A 196 17.56 -36.50 12.72
CA GLY A 196 17.33 -35.52 13.78
C GLY A 196 16.08 -34.65 13.53
N THR A 197 16.26 -33.35 13.34
CA THR A 197 15.17 -32.40 13.09
C THR A 197 15.36 -31.59 11.80
N ALA A 198 14.25 -31.25 11.15
CA ALA A 198 14.24 -30.49 9.90
C ALA A 198 13.87 -29.01 10.11
N ILE A 199 14.12 -28.22 9.07
CA ILE A 199 13.49 -26.90 8.93
C ILE A 199 12.20 -26.99 8.13
N ARG A 200 11.18 -26.26 8.58
CA ARG A 200 9.89 -26.14 7.88
C ARG A 200 9.87 -24.85 7.06
N PHE A 201 9.52 -24.97 5.79
CA PHE A 201 9.18 -23.86 4.92
C PHE A 201 7.68 -23.80 4.66
N THR A 202 7.09 -22.60 4.74
CA THR A 202 5.64 -22.37 4.74
C THR A 202 5.12 -21.66 3.49
N GLY A 203 5.77 -21.87 2.34
CA GLY A 203 5.26 -21.38 1.04
C GLY A 203 3.81 -21.84 0.77
N THR A 204 3.07 -21.12 -0.08
CA THR A 204 1.69 -21.50 -0.45
C THR A 204 1.66 -22.06 -1.88
N PRO A 205 0.85 -23.11 -2.15
CA PRO A 205 0.61 -23.56 -3.52
C PRO A 205 0.04 -22.39 -4.35
N ASN A 206 0.58 -22.16 -5.56
CA ASN A 206 0.26 -21.03 -6.46
C ASN A 206 0.94 -19.67 -6.15
N GLY A 207 1.97 -19.63 -5.30
CA GLY A 207 3.05 -18.62 -5.34
C GLY A 207 2.73 -17.14 -5.04
N HIS A 208 1.47 -16.71 -4.98
CA HIS A 208 1.16 -15.28 -4.95
C HIS A 208 1.06 -14.66 -3.53
N ILE A 209 1.75 -15.19 -2.52
CA ILE A 209 1.79 -14.56 -1.18
C ILE A 209 3.26 -14.41 -0.74
N THR A 210 3.81 -13.21 -0.92
CA THR A 210 5.13 -12.78 -0.43
C THR A 210 4.96 -12.00 0.86
N GLY A 211 5.39 -12.62 1.97
CA GLY A 211 5.60 -11.95 3.24
C GLY A 211 5.20 -12.72 4.51
N ASP A 212 4.61 -13.91 4.37
CA ASP A 212 4.40 -14.87 5.49
C ASP A 212 5.10 -16.21 5.26
N ALA A 213 5.91 -16.36 4.21
CA ALA A 213 6.58 -17.61 3.89
C ALA A 213 7.98 -17.64 4.49
N ASP A 214 8.35 -18.78 5.07
CA ASP A 214 9.66 -18.96 5.66
C ASP A 214 10.75 -19.18 4.58
N TYR A 215 11.97 -18.71 4.83
CA TYR A 215 13.16 -18.92 4.00
C TYR A 215 14.45 -18.76 4.82
N VAL A 216 15.61 -19.16 4.28
CA VAL A 216 16.92 -18.95 4.94
C VAL A 216 17.82 -18.13 4.02
N ARG A 217 18.58 -17.17 4.58
CA ARG A 217 19.72 -16.54 3.92
C ARG A 217 21.01 -17.23 4.32
N LEU A 218 21.80 -17.60 3.34
CA LEU A 218 23.17 -18.03 3.52
C LEU A 218 24.13 -16.85 3.33
N PRO A 219 25.36 -16.91 3.87
CA PRO A 219 26.34 -15.84 3.73
C PRO A 219 26.61 -15.44 2.27
N PRO A 220 26.91 -14.15 1.98
CA PRO A 220 27.35 -13.72 0.66
C PRO A 220 28.54 -14.52 0.14
N GLY A 221 28.55 -14.82 -1.16
CA GLY A 221 29.66 -15.52 -1.81
C GLY A 221 29.86 -16.98 -1.39
N ILE A 222 28.84 -17.65 -0.84
CA ILE A 222 28.97 -19.04 -0.32
C ILE A 222 29.47 -20.05 -1.37
N VAL A 223 29.15 -19.83 -2.65
CA VAL A 223 29.61 -20.64 -3.79
C VAL A 223 30.65 -19.92 -4.67
N ALA A 224 31.14 -18.76 -4.25
CA ALA A 224 32.06 -17.96 -5.06
C ALA A 224 33.38 -18.72 -5.30
N GLY A 225 33.81 -18.76 -6.55
CA GLY A 225 35.07 -19.41 -6.96
C GLY A 225 34.99 -20.92 -7.17
N LEU A 226 33.84 -21.57 -6.95
CA LEU A 226 33.69 -23.00 -7.23
C LEU A 226 33.58 -23.23 -8.74
N THR A 227 34.42 -24.13 -9.28
CA THR A 227 34.35 -24.59 -10.67
C THR A 227 33.54 -25.87 -10.77
N ASP A 228 33.86 -26.86 -9.95
CA ASP A 228 33.04 -28.04 -9.69
C ASP A 228 32.36 -27.92 -8.33
N PHE A 229 31.20 -28.55 -8.16
CA PHE A 229 30.46 -28.47 -6.90
C PHE A 229 29.44 -29.60 -6.78
N THR A 230 28.98 -29.84 -5.56
CA THR A 230 27.77 -30.63 -5.29
C THR A 230 26.89 -29.88 -4.30
N VAL A 231 25.59 -29.81 -4.55
CA VAL A 231 24.60 -29.41 -3.54
C VAL A 231 23.65 -30.58 -3.32
N ALA A 232 23.48 -31.01 -2.08
CA ALA A 232 22.63 -32.14 -1.70
C ALA A 232 21.70 -31.76 -0.54
N ALA A 233 20.51 -32.34 -0.49
CA ALA A 233 19.61 -32.20 0.65
C ALA A 233 18.57 -33.33 0.68
N TRP A 234 18.02 -33.57 1.86
CA TRP A 234 16.76 -34.27 2.04
C TRP A 234 15.60 -33.28 1.99
N VAL A 235 14.54 -33.64 1.27
CA VAL A 235 13.31 -32.83 1.18
C VAL A 235 12.07 -33.70 1.40
N ASN A 236 11.08 -33.16 2.10
CA ASN A 236 9.73 -33.71 2.17
C ASN A 236 8.75 -32.61 1.76
N LEU A 237 8.26 -32.69 0.53
CA LEU A 237 7.44 -31.64 -0.06
C LEU A 237 6.00 -31.75 0.45
N THR A 238 5.41 -30.65 0.93
CA THR A 238 3.96 -30.63 1.20
C THR A 238 3.16 -30.71 -0.10
N VAL A 239 3.65 -30.01 -1.12
CA VAL A 239 3.07 -29.95 -2.47
C VAL A 239 4.18 -29.85 -3.50
N ARG A 240 3.95 -30.40 -4.69
CA ARG A 240 4.83 -30.22 -5.86
C ARG A 240 4.49 -28.91 -6.56
N ASP A 241 4.81 -27.78 -5.93
CA ASP A 241 4.60 -26.47 -6.56
C ASP A 241 5.64 -26.23 -7.66
N ASP A 242 5.17 -25.92 -8.86
CA ASP A 242 6.02 -25.64 -10.00
C ASP A 242 6.93 -24.45 -9.72
N ASN A 243 8.21 -24.63 -10.05
CA ASN A 243 9.28 -23.66 -9.87
C ASN A 243 9.62 -23.30 -8.40
N ALA A 244 9.01 -23.91 -7.39
CA ALA A 244 9.42 -23.70 -6.00
C ALA A 244 10.92 -24.05 -5.82
N ARG A 245 11.67 -23.17 -5.16
CA ARG A 245 13.14 -23.26 -5.06
C ARG A 245 13.54 -24.00 -3.80
N LEU A 246 14.38 -25.03 -3.95
CA LEU A 246 15.16 -25.54 -2.82
C LEU A 246 16.24 -24.54 -2.43
N PHE A 247 17.02 -24.07 -3.41
CA PHE A 247 17.94 -22.95 -3.27
C PHE A 247 17.93 -22.06 -4.52
N ASP A 248 18.28 -20.79 -4.33
CA ASP A 248 18.46 -19.79 -5.41
C ASP A 248 19.56 -18.78 -4.99
N PHE A 249 20.72 -18.85 -5.64
CA PHE A 249 21.94 -18.09 -5.31
C PHE A 249 22.31 -17.16 -6.45
N GLY A 250 22.53 -15.87 -6.20
CA GLY A 250 22.84 -14.94 -7.27
C GLY A 250 22.69 -13.47 -6.91
N HIS A 251 22.44 -12.66 -7.93
CA HIS A 251 22.19 -11.24 -7.82
C HIS A 251 20.69 -10.97 -7.93
N PRO A 252 20.08 -10.34 -6.90
CA PRO A 252 18.72 -9.87 -7.00
C PRO A 252 18.68 -8.62 -7.89
N GLY A 253 17.48 -8.12 -8.09
CA GLY A 253 17.12 -7.12 -9.07
C GLY A 253 15.61 -6.98 -9.00
N ASP A 254 15.04 -6.07 -9.79
CA ASP A 254 13.64 -5.71 -9.61
C ASP A 254 12.72 -6.50 -10.56
N ALA A 255 13.23 -6.87 -11.74
CA ALA A 255 12.55 -7.73 -12.71
C ALA A 255 13.43 -8.90 -13.17
N ALA A 256 12.83 -9.90 -13.82
CA ALA A 256 13.55 -11.04 -14.39
C ALA A 256 14.67 -10.63 -15.37
N THR A 257 14.56 -9.43 -15.96
CA THR A 257 15.55 -8.79 -16.83
C THR A 257 16.78 -8.27 -16.08
N ASP A 258 16.67 -8.02 -14.79
CA ASP A 258 17.74 -7.44 -13.97
C ASP A 258 18.53 -8.53 -13.24
N SER A 259 17.92 -9.71 -13.08
CA SER A 259 18.56 -10.94 -12.59
C SER A 259 19.34 -11.68 -13.66
N LEU A 260 20.45 -11.10 -14.08
CA LEU A 260 21.23 -11.72 -15.14
C LEU A 260 22.07 -12.90 -14.62
N SER A 261 22.51 -12.87 -13.36
CA SER A 261 23.48 -13.83 -12.80
C SER A 261 22.93 -14.61 -11.60
N ARG A 262 22.70 -15.92 -11.75
CA ARG A 262 22.22 -16.82 -10.68
C ARG A 262 22.37 -18.31 -11.01
N MET A 263 22.26 -19.14 -9.97
CA MET A 263 22.02 -20.58 -10.04
C MET A 263 20.92 -21.00 -9.08
N TYR A 264 20.08 -21.97 -9.46
CA TYR A 264 19.01 -22.46 -8.60
C TYR A 264 18.67 -23.92 -8.87
N LEU A 265 18.03 -24.56 -7.90
CA LEU A 265 17.39 -25.87 -8.05
C LEU A 265 15.91 -25.74 -7.68
N SER A 266 15.02 -26.00 -8.62
CA SER A 266 13.60 -26.15 -8.33
C SER A 266 13.26 -27.58 -7.97
N VAL A 267 12.41 -27.78 -6.95
CA VAL A 267 11.98 -29.13 -6.51
C VAL A 267 11.02 -29.78 -7.49
N HIS A 268 10.33 -28.99 -8.31
CA HIS A 268 9.44 -29.47 -9.36
C HIS A 268 9.41 -28.50 -10.55
N ASN A 269 9.60 -29.07 -11.74
CA ASN A 269 9.33 -28.46 -13.02
C ASN A 269 9.00 -29.58 -14.01
N GLU A 270 7.79 -29.60 -14.56
CA GLU A 270 7.32 -30.61 -15.52
C GLU A 270 7.43 -32.05 -14.97
N THR A 271 8.55 -32.73 -15.20
CA THR A 271 8.77 -34.14 -14.84
C THR A 271 9.39 -34.36 -13.47
N GLY A 272 10.17 -33.40 -12.96
CA GLY A 272 11.01 -33.60 -11.76
C GLY A 272 11.73 -32.33 -11.33
N PRO A 273 12.74 -32.42 -10.46
CA PRO A 273 13.57 -31.27 -10.11
C PRO A 273 14.39 -30.78 -11.31
N ARG A 274 14.69 -29.48 -11.32
CA ARG A 274 15.45 -28.82 -12.40
C ARG A 274 16.50 -27.89 -11.83
N PHE A 275 17.74 -28.09 -12.23
CA PHE A 275 18.82 -27.16 -11.96
C PHE A 275 18.97 -26.20 -13.13
N ALA A 276 19.26 -24.93 -12.84
CA ALA A 276 19.68 -23.96 -13.86
C ALA A 276 20.79 -23.03 -13.35
N ILE A 277 21.65 -22.59 -14.27
CA ILE A 277 22.67 -21.56 -14.05
C ILE A 277 22.71 -20.59 -15.24
N THR A 278 22.90 -19.30 -15.00
CA THR A 278 22.93 -18.26 -16.04
C THR A 278 23.75 -17.04 -15.59
N THR A 279 24.36 -16.36 -16.56
CA THR A 279 24.93 -15.01 -16.44
C THR A 279 24.24 -14.00 -17.37
N GLY A 280 23.23 -14.44 -18.14
CA GLY A 280 22.49 -13.62 -19.12
C GLY A 280 20.97 -13.68 -18.96
N GLY A 281 20.47 -14.06 -17.77
CA GLY A 281 19.04 -14.14 -17.48
C GLY A 281 18.35 -15.41 -18.00
N ALA A 282 17.01 -15.42 -17.96
CA ALA A 282 16.19 -16.62 -18.15
C ALA A 282 16.32 -17.29 -19.54
N ALA A 283 16.54 -16.49 -20.59
CA ALA A 283 16.71 -16.99 -21.96
C ALA A 283 18.08 -17.68 -22.18
N ALA A 284 19.07 -17.39 -21.33
CA ALA A 284 20.42 -17.92 -21.41
C ALA A 284 20.71 -19.04 -20.38
N GLU A 285 19.67 -19.56 -19.71
CA GLU A 285 19.83 -20.61 -18.71
C GLU A 285 20.38 -21.91 -19.31
N GLN A 286 21.44 -22.42 -18.69
CA GLN A 286 21.90 -23.80 -18.87
C GLN A 286 21.18 -24.67 -17.85
N ARG A 287 20.54 -25.75 -18.31
CA ARG A 287 19.59 -26.51 -17.49
C ARG A 287 19.95 -27.99 -17.42
N VAL A 288 19.78 -28.57 -16.25
CA VAL A 288 19.72 -30.03 -16.06
C VAL A 288 18.31 -30.36 -15.59
N GLN A 289 17.58 -31.15 -16.37
CA GLN A 289 16.22 -31.57 -16.08
C GLN A 289 16.21 -33.03 -15.61
N ALA A 290 15.62 -33.31 -14.45
CA ALA A 290 15.42 -34.67 -14.00
C ALA A 290 14.10 -35.26 -14.53
N THR A 291 14.12 -36.54 -14.89
CA THR A 291 12.93 -37.30 -15.29
C THR A 291 12.23 -37.99 -14.12
N THR A 292 12.91 -38.09 -12.97
CA THR A 292 12.39 -38.70 -11.75
C THR A 292 11.83 -37.63 -10.82
N ALA A 293 10.56 -37.77 -10.41
CA ALA A 293 9.90 -36.82 -9.53
C ALA A 293 10.36 -36.94 -8.06
N LEU A 294 10.33 -35.83 -7.33
CA LEU A 294 10.34 -35.82 -5.87
C LEU A 294 8.88 -35.99 -5.37
N PRO A 295 8.57 -37.04 -4.61
CA PRO A 295 7.22 -37.26 -4.09
C PRO A 295 6.82 -36.19 -3.07
N ALA A 296 5.52 -35.91 -2.97
CA ALA A 296 4.96 -35.09 -1.89
C ALA A 296 4.57 -35.98 -0.70
N GLY A 297 4.78 -35.51 0.52
CA GLY A 297 4.47 -36.21 1.76
C GLY A 297 5.53 -37.24 2.20
N GLU A 298 6.59 -37.44 1.42
CA GLU A 298 7.65 -38.43 1.69
C GLU A 298 9.03 -37.78 1.61
N TRP A 299 9.98 -38.29 2.40
CA TRP A 299 11.37 -37.86 2.33
C TRP A 299 12.05 -38.42 1.07
N ALA A 300 12.65 -37.54 0.29
CA ALA A 300 13.49 -37.88 -0.84
C ALA A 300 14.81 -37.08 -0.80
N HIS A 301 15.90 -37.72 -1.18
CA HIS A 301 17.20 -37.06 -1.32
C HIS A 301 17.35 -36.52 -2.74
N VAL A 302 17.80 -35.28 -2.88
CA VAL A 302 18.14 -34.68 -4.17
C VAL A 302 19.55 -34.11 -4.12
N ALA A 303 20.33 -34.35 -5.18
CA ALA A 303 21.63 -33.71 -5.34
C ALA A 303 21.83 -33.20 -6.77
N ILE A 304 22.44 -32.04 -6.92
CA ILE A 304 23.01 -31.56 -8.19
C ILE A 304 24.53 -31.63 -8.07
N VAL A 305 25.15 -32.39 -8.95
CA VAL A 305 26.60 -32.52 -9.08
C VAL A 305 27.04 -31.84 -10.37
N ARG A 306 28.06 -30.98 -10.30
CA ARG A 306 28.82 -30.55 -11.47
C ARG A 306 30.25 -31.06 -11.36
N SER A 307 30.69 -31.83 -12.34
CA SER A 307 32.07 -32.30 -12.46
C SER A 307 32.54 -32.19 -13.91
N GLY A 308 33.68 -31.55 -14.15
CA GLY A 308 34.30 -31.49 -15.48
C GLY A 308 33.39 -30.91 -16.57
N GLY A 309 32.51 -29.96 -16.21
CA GLY A 309 31.56 -29.34 -17.14
C GLY A 309 30.28 -30.14 -17.42
N THR A 310 30.05 -31.24 -16.71
CA THR A 310 28.79 -32.00 -16.78
C THR A 310 28.01 -31.82 -15.49
N GLY A 311 26.74 -31.41 -15.62
CA GLY A 311 25.79 -31.35 -14.51
C GLY A 311 24.91 -32.59 -14.48
N THR A 312 24.75 -33.21 -13.31
CA THR A 312 23.92 -34.39 -13.11
C THR A 312 23.06 -34.23 -11.87
N ILE A 313 21.74 -34.38 -12.01
CA ILE A 313 20.82 -34.46 -10.87
C ILE A 313 20.65 -35.91 -10.46
N TYR A 314 20.76 -36.17 -9.16
CA TYR A 314 20.47 -37.46 -8.53
C TYR A 314 19.21 -37.34 -7.68
N VAL A 315 18.35 -38.35 -7.74
CA VAL A 315 17.20 -38.52 -6.85
C VAL A 315 17.36 -39.85 -6.12
N ASN A 316 17.37 -39.82 -4.79
CA ASN A 316 17.60 -40.98 -3.93
C ASN A 316 18.88 -41.77 -4.29
N GLY A 317 19.95 -41.05 -4.65
CA GLY A 317 21.24 -41.65 -5.01
C GLY A 317 21.36 -42.14 -6.46
N VAL A 318 20.29 -42.09 -7.24
CA VAL A 318 20.27 -42.56 -8.63
C VAL A 318 20.26 -41.37 -9.59
N ALA A 319 21.10 -41.40 -10.62
CA ALA A 319 21.12 -40.36 -11.65
C ALA A 319 19.75 -40.26 -12.34
N ALA A 320 19.17 -39.07 -12.31
CA ALA A 320 17.81 -38.78 -12.79
C ALA A 320 17.79 -37.82 -13.99
N GLY A 321 18.93 -37.19 -14.32
CA GLY A 321 19.08 -36.33 -15.49
C GLY A 321 20.50 -35.77 -15.58
N SER A 322 21.00 -35.52 -16.79
CA SER A 322 22.34 -34.95 -17.00
C SER A 322 22.37 -34.04 -18.23
N ALA A 323 23.19 -32.99 -18.19
CA ALA A 323 23.44 -32.10 -19.31
C ALA A 323 24.82 -31.43 -19.21
N ALA A 324 25.33 -30.93 -20.33
CA ALA A 324 26.54 -30.12 -20.33
C ALA A 324 26.27 -28.75 -19.71
N LEU A 325 27.16 -28.31 -18.82
CA LEU A 325 27.16 -27.00 -18.16
C LEU A 325 28.51 -26.33 -18.41
N SER A 326 28.55 -25.40 -19.36
CA SER A 326 29.76 -24.60 -19.58
C SER A 326 29.97 -23.54 -18.50
N LEU A 327 28.90 -23.13 -17.80
CA LEU A 327 28.99 -22.21 -16.65
C LEU A 327 29.28 -22.99 -15.35
N SER A 328 29.95 -22.32 -14.41
CA SER A 328 30.17 -22.73 -13.02
C SER A 328 29.83 -21.60 -12.03
N PRO A 329 29.67 -21.90 -10.73
CA PRO A 329 29.43 -20.87 -9.73
C PRO A 329 30.46 -19.74 -9.73
N SER A 330 31.73 -20.01 -10.10
CA SER A 330 32.76 -18.99 -10.30
C SER A 330 32.38 -17.89 -11.29
N ASP A 331 31.61 -18.22 -12.34
CA ASP A 331 31.19 -17.27 -13.37
C ASP A 331 30.12 -16.31 -12.86
N LEU A 332 29.45 -16.64 -11.75
CA LEU A 332 28.47 -15.77 -11.11
C LEU A 332 29.12 -14.62 -10.31
N GLY A 333 30.41 -14.73 -10.01
CA GLY A 333 31.12 -13.84 -9.10
C GLY A 333 30.68 -14.00 -7.64
N THR A 334 30.84 -12.94 -6.85
CA THR A 334 30.33 -12.90 -5.47
C THR A 334 28.82 -12.72 -5.49
N THR A 335 28.07 -13.73 -5.08
CA THR A 335 26.61 -13.66 -4.99
C THR A 335 26.18 -12.98 -3.68
N PRO A 336 25.56 -11.78 -3.72
CA PRO A 336 25.16 -11.06 -2.50
C PRO A 336 24.01 -11.75 -1.76
N ASP A 337 23.15 -12.49 -2.48
CA ASP A 337 21.92 -13.04 -1.95
C ASP A 337 21.80 -14.53 -2.28
N ASN A 338 21.81 -15.34 -1.22
CA ASN A 338 21.84 -16.80 -1.32
C ASN A 338 20.72 -17.37 -0.47
N TRP A 339 19.64 -17.84 -1.12
CA TRP A 339 18.42 -18.24 -0.42
C TRP A 339 18.21 -19.74 -0.41
N LEU A 340 17.68 -20.26 0.70
CA LEU A 340 16.98 -21.55 0.75
C LEU A 340 15.48 -21.30 0.85
N GLY A 341 14.69 -22.07 0.10
CA GLY A 341 13.23 -22.01 0.16
C GLY A 341 12.59 -20.77 -0.48
N ARG A 342 13.35 -19.88 -1.12
CA ARG A 342 12.87 -18.64 -1.75
C ARG A 342 13.50 -18.45 -3.13
N ALA A 343 12.69 -18.09 -4.12
CA ALA A 343 13.18 -17.66 -5.42
C ALA A 343 13.73 -16.24 -5.38
N GLN A 344 14.71 -15.93 -6.23
CA GLN A 344 15.14 -14.54 -6.37
C GLN A 344 14.10 -13.67 -7.11
N PHE A 345 13.28 -14.24 -8.00
CA PHE A 345 12.40 -13.49 -8.92
C PHE A 345 11.13 -14.24 -9.37
N PRO A 346 10.12 -13.51 -9.89
CA PRO A 346 9.98 -12.04 -9.87
C PRO A 346 9.43 -11.54 -8.53
N GLN A 347 9.77 -10.32 -8.10
CA GLN A 347 9.28 -9.70 -6.83
C GLN A 347 7.74 -9.72 -6.72
N VAL A 348 7.06 -9.58 -7.86
CA VAL A 348 5.58 -9.62 -7.95
C VAL A 348 4.96 -11.01 -7.75
N ASN A 349 5.75 -12.10 -7.84
CA ASN A 349 5.29 -13.48 -7.70
C ASN A 349 6.44 -14.42 -7.27
N ILE A 350 7.05 -14.13 -6.12
CA ILE A 350 8.17 -14.93 -5.63
C ILE A 350 7.64 -16.30 -5.18
N LYS A 351 8.24 -17.35 -5.73
CA LYS A 351 7.95 -18.73 -5.31
C LYS A 351 8.71 -19.06 -4.03
N PHE A 352 7.99 -19.62 -3.07
CA PHE A 352 8.55 -20.18 -1.84
C PHE A 352 8.33 -21.68 -1.79
N LEU A 353 9.25 -22.37 -1.14
CA LEU A 353 9.12 -23.80 -0.88
C LEU A 353 8.05 -24.04 0.19
N ASN A 354 7.21 -25.06 -0.04
CA ASN A 354 6.32 -25.60 0.98
C ASN A 354 6.72 -27.04 1.27
N GLY A 355 7.35 -27.26 2.41
CA GLY A 355 7.85 -28.57 2.79
C GLY A 355 8.87 -28.51 3.91
N LEU A 356 9.46 -29.66 4.19
CA LEU A 356 10.57 -29.81 5.12
C LEU A 356 11.87 -29.99 4.32
N VAL A 357 12.95 -29.40 4.84
CA VAL A 357 14.31 -29.60 4.33
C VAL A 357 15.18 -30.05 5.49
N ASP A 358 16.05 -31.00 5.20
CA ASP A 358 16.99 -31.57 6.13
C ASP A 358 18.34 -31.81 5.45
N GLU A 359 19.42 -31.80 6.22
CA GLU A 359 20.78 -32.12 5.76
C GLU A 359 21.22 -31.37 4.48
N PHE A 360 21.06 -30.05 4.43
CA PHE A 360 21.47 -29.26 3.26
C PHE A 360 23.00 -29.11 3.23
N GLN A 361 23.65 -29.69 2.24
CA GLN A 361 25.10 -29.78 2.12
C GLN A 361 25.60 -29.13 0.83
N ILE A 362 26.72 -28.43 0.93
CA ILE A 362 27.49 -27.91 -0.22
C ILE A 362 28.90 -28.48 -0.16
N PHE A 363 29.35 -29.01 -1.29
CA PHE A 363 30.69 -29.54 -1.51
C PHE A 363 31.38 -28.73 -2.61
N GLY A 364 32.67 -28.43 -2.43
CA GLY A 364 33.51 -27.67 -3.36
C GLY A 364 34.03 -28.50 -4.53
N ARG A 365 33.48 -29.70 -4.73
CA ARG A 365 33.84 -30.65 -5.78
C ARG A 365 32.61 -31.42 -6.25
N GLY A 366 32.68 -32.01 -7.44
CA GLY A 366 31.69 -32.96 -7.90
C GLY A 366 31.88 -34.31 -7.21
N LEU A 367 30.85 -34.80 -6.51
CA LEU A 367 30.84 -36.15 -5.94
C LEU A 367 30.58 -37.19 -7.04
N ASP A 368 31.23 -38.34 -6.96
CA ASP A 368 30.90 -39.47 -7.84
C ASP A 368 29.61 -40.17 -7.39
N ALA A 369 29.09 -41.11 -8.19
CA ALA A 369 27.83 -41.80 -7.89
C ALA A 369 27.88 -42.62 -6.59
N ALA A 370 29.04 -43.18 -6.23
CA ALA A 370 29.18 -43.96 -4.99
C ALA A 370 29.21 -43.03 -3.78
N GLU A 371 29.87 -41.87 -3.88
CA GLU A 371 29.88 -40.84 -2.86
C GLU A 371 28.48 -40.23 -2.66
N VAL A 372 27.72 -39.96 -3.74
CA VAL A 372 26.33 -39.51 -3.63
C VAL A 372 25.46 -40.56 -2.92
N ALA A 373 25.61 -41.84 -3.28
CA ALA A 373 24.89 -42.93 -2.60
C ALA A 373 25.29 -43.05 -1.12
N ALA A 374 26.56 -42.81 -0.78
CA ALA A 374 27.05 -42.80 0.59
C ALA A 374 26.42 -41.65 1.40
N VAL A 375 26.33 -40.44 0.84
CA VAL A 375 25.65 -39.29 1.47
C VAL A 375 24.15 -39.55 1.70
N VAL A 376 23.49 -40.27 0.79
CA VAL A 376 22.09 -40.68 0.97
C VAL A 376 21.95 -41.64 2.16
N ALA A 377 22.90 -42.57 2.35
CA ALA A 377 22.85 -43.53 3.44
C ALA A 377 23.21 -42.89 4.80
N ASP A 378 24.22 -42.03 4.80
CA ASP A 378 24.71 -41.28 5.95
C ASP A 378 25.21 -39.90 5.48
N PRO A 379 24.51 -38.80 5.84
CA PRO A 379 24.93 -37.44 5.47
C PRO A 379 26.36 -37.08 5.89
N ALA A 380 26.91 -37.75 6.92
CA ALA A 380 28.28 -37.54 7.38
C ALA A 380 29.34 -38.38 6.64
N ALA A 381 28.94 -39.30 5.75
CA ALA A 381 29.85 -40.22 5.05
C ALA A 381 30.88 -39.49 4.18
N VAL A 382 30.54 -38.30 3.68
CA VAL A 382 31.43 -37.41 2.93
C VAL A 382 31.42 -36.05 3.60
N SER A 383 32.61 -35.52 3.90
CA SER A 383 32.73 -34.21 4.51
C SER A 383 32.34 -33.10 3.53
N ALA A 384 31.27 -32.38 3.84
CA ALA A 384 30.87 -31.15 3.14
C ALA A 384 31.86 -30.02 3.51
N ASP A 385 32.76 -29.69 2.59
CA ASP A 385 33.88 -28.78 2.81
C ASP A 385 33.53 -27.29 2.63
N VAL A 386 32.35 -26.99 2.08
CA VAL A 386 31.83 -25.64 1.84
C VAL A 386 30.82 -25.21 2.89
N ALA A 387 29.76 -25.98 3.14
CA ALA A 387 28.76 -25.70 4.18
C ALA A 387 27.87 -26.92 4.46
N TRP A 388 27.35 -27.05 5.69
CA TRP A 388 26.39 -28.09 6.06
C TRP A 388 25.37 -27.60 7.08
N TYR A 389 24.09 -27.61 6.72
CA TYR A 389 22.99 -27.21 7.60
C TYR A 389 22.13 -28.42 7.93
N ARG A 390 22.27 -28.91 9.17
CA ARG A 390 21.52 -30.04 9.72
C ARG A 390 20.14 -29.65 10.22
N PHE A 391 19.97 -28.39 10.62
CA PHE A 391 18.73 -27.87 11.25
C PHE A 391 18.35 -28.52 12.59
N ASP A 392 19.33 -29.16 13.25
CA ASP A 392 19.21 -29.79 14.58
C ASP A 392 19.27 -28.79 15.74
N GLU A 393 19.63 -27.53 15.47
CA GLU A 393 19.66 -26.49 16.48
C GLU A 393 18.26 -26.10 16.97
N ALA A 394 18.18 -25.66 18.23
CA ALA A 394 16.94 -25.12 18.79
C ALA A 394 16.36 -24.01 17.89
N PRO A 395 15.02 -23.85 17.82
CA PRO A 395 14.41 -22.77 17.05
C PRO A 395 15.01 -21.40 17.36
N GLY A 396 15.34 -20.65 16.31
CA GLY A 396 15.93 -19.32 16.43
C GLY A 396 16.29 -18.75 15.05
N PRO A 397 16.73 -17.48 15.01
CA PRO A 397 17.08 -16.80 13.77
C PRO A 397 18.39 -17.30 13.14
N THR A 398 19.22 -18.02 13.89
CA THR A 398 20.51 -18.53 13.37
C THR A 398 20.37 -19.99 12.94
N ILE A 399 20.80 -20.28 11.71
CA ILE A 399 20.95 -21.65 11.19
C ILE A 399 22.43 -22.04 11.29
N ALA A 400 22.72 -23.10 12.05
CA ALA A 400 24.10 -23.49 12.36
C ALA A 400 24.79 -24.19 11.17
N ASP A 401 26.02 -23.78 10.85
CA ASP A 401 26.87 -24.47 9.88
C ASP A 401 27.70 -25.54 10.60
N SER A 402 27.37 -26.80 10.32
CA SER A 402 27.97 -28.00 10.90
C SER A 402 29.24 -28.45 10.16
N SER A 403 29.64 -27.78 9.07
CA SER A 403 30.88 -28.11 8.34
C SER A 403 32.15 -27.66 9.07
N GLY A 404 32.03 -26.80 10.09
CA GLY A 404 33.16 -26.18 10.78
C GLY A 404 33.74 -24.95 10.07
N ARG A 405 33.06 -24.44 9.02
CA ARG A 405 33.48 -23.22 8.29
C ARG A 405 32.90 -21.93 8.85
N GLY A 406 32.00 -22.01 9.82
CA GLY A 406 31.38 -20.85 10.47
C GLY A 406 30.43 -20.07 9.54
N ARG A 407 29.95 -20.69 8.46
CA ARG A 407 29.09 -20.07 7.45
C ARG A 407 27.61 -20.15 7.85
N HIS A 408 27.30 -19.68 9.05
CA HIS A 408 25.95 -19.70 9.60
C HIS A 408 24.95 -19.00 8.69
N GLY A 409 23.77 -19.59 8.53
CA GLY A 409 22.64 -18.97 7.86
C GLY A 409 21.77 -18.16 8.82
N GLU A 410 20.86 -17.37 8.28
CA GLU A 410 19.83 -16.64 9.01
C GLU A 410 18.45 -17.10 8.53
N PHE A 411 17.62 -17.58 9.44
CA PHE A 411 16.23 -17.92 9.17
C PHE A 411 15.37 -16.66 9.13
N PHE A 412 14.38 -16.69 8.23
CA PHE A 412 13.34 -15.68 8.13
C PHE A 412 12.01 -16.39 8.09
N GLY A 413 11.19 -16.19 9.12
CA GLY A 413 9.88 -16.78 9.20
C GLY A 413 8.85 -15.89 9.88
N ALA A 414 7.61 -16.36 9.92
CA ALA A 414 6.51 -15.64 10.54
C ALA A 414 6.68 -15.42 12.07
N THR A 415 7.64 -16.10 12.70
CA THR A 415 7.70 -16.30 14.16
C THR A 415 9.08 -16.09 14.78
N ASP A 416 10.11 -15.83 13.98
CA ASP A 416 11.52 -15.80 14.42
C ASP A 416 12.07 -14.37 14.59
N GLY A 417 11.18 -13.39 14.76
CA GLY A 417 11.55 -12.00 15.05
C GLY A 417 11.21 -10.99 13.96
N ARG A 418 10.35 -11.34 12.98
CA ARG A 418 9.86 -10.41 11.96
C ARG A 418 8.35 -10.15 11.92
N ARG A 419 7.53 -10.88 12.69
CA ARG A 419 6.26 -10.32 13.16
C ARG A 419 6.57 -9.47 14.38
N HIS A 420 6.25 -8.19 14.30
CA HIS A 420 6.68 -7.25 15.31
C HIS A 420 5.49 -6.95 16.24
N PRO A 421 5.68 -7.05 17.57
CA PRO A 421 4.66 -6.63 18.51
C PRO A 421 4.13 -5.23 18.17
N GLY A 422 2.81 -5.06 18.28
CA GLY A 422 2.12 -3.82 17.94
C GLY A 422 1.56 -3.74 16.53
N PHE A 423 1.84 -4.70 15.65
CA PHE A 423 1.17 -4.78 14.34
C PHE A 423 -0.33 -5.02 14.47
N LEU A 424 -1.13 -4.30 13.67
CA LEU A 424 -2.56 -4.53 13.52
C LEU A 424 -3.01 -4.17 12.10
N SER A 425 -3.55 -5.15 11.38
CA SER A 425 -4.22 -4.96 10.09
C SER A 425 -5.17 -6.13 9.81
N ALA A 426 -6.05 -5.99 8.81
CA ALA A 426 -6.92 -7.05 8.30
C ALA A 426 -6.20 -8.01 7.34
N TYR A 427 -4.90 -7.82 7.16
CA TYR A 427 -3.96 -8.70 6.46
C TYR A 427 -2.63 -8.71 7.24
N THR A 428 -1.75 -9.64 6.92
CA THR A 428 -0.47 -9.82 7.60
C THR A 428 0.56 -8.74 7.22
N GLU A 429 1.74 -8.78 7.81
CA GLU A 429 2.83 -7.84 7.49
C GLU A 429 3.34 -7.95 6.03
N ALA A 430 2.79 -8.89 5.25
CA ALA A 430 3.25 -9.25 3.92
C ALA A 430 3.23 -8.13 2.88
N GLN A 431 2.16 -7.34 2.83
CA GLN A 431 2.07 -6.24 1.86
C GLN A 431 3.12 -5.13 2.10
N PHE A 432 3.54 -4.94 3.34
CA PHE A 432 4.58 -3.98 3.67
C PHE A 432 5.95 -4.47 3.21
N ILE A 433 6.24 -5.77 3.41
CA ILE A 433 7.46 -6.40 2.90
C ILE A 433 7.50 -6.30 1.37
N ARG A 434 6.37 -6.57 0.69
CA ARG A 434 6.23 -6.38 -0.77
C ARG A 434 6.57 -4.96 -1.22
N LEU A 435 6.15 -3.97 -0.44
CA LEU A 435 6.44 -2.57 -0.76
C LEU A 435 7.93 -2.27 -0.60
N GLU A 436 8.57 -2.77 0.46
CA GLU A 436 10.01 -2.65 0.69
C GLU A 436 10.83 -3.35 -0.41
N GLU A 437 10.26 -4.39 -1.02
CA GLU A 437 10.73 -5.10 -2.21
C GLU A 437 10.33 -4.42 -3.55
N PHE A 438 9.74 -3.22 -3.49
CA PHE A 438 9.32 -2.40 -4.63
C PHE A 438 8.27 -3.03 -5.55
N THR A 439 7.46 -3.93 -5.03
CA THR A 439 6.35 -4.54 -5.76
C THR A 439 5.39 -3.44 -6.25
N THR A 440 5.14 -3.40 -7.56
CA THR A 440 4.20 -2.46 -8.16
C THR A 440 2.75 -2.88 -7.91
N TYR A 441 1.84 -1.90 -7.92
CA TYR A 441 0.41 -2.15 -7.74
C TYR A 441 -0.10 -3.23 -8.69
N SER A 442 -0.83 -4.18 -8.13
CA SER A 442 -1.64 -5.15 -8.87
C SER A 442 -2.81 -5.55 -7.98
N GLY A 443 -4.01 -5.66 -8.54
CA GLY A 443 -5.20 -6.03 -7.77
C GLY A 443 -5.05 -7.32 -6.96
N THR A 444 -4.17 -8.23 -7.40
CA THR A 444 -3.88 -9.52 -6.79
C THR A 444 -2.59 -9.58 -5.95
N GLY A 445 -1.69 -8.59 -6.06
CA GLY A 445 -0.36 -8.63 -5.40
C GLY A 445 -0.17 -7.63 -4.27
N ILE A 446 -0.44 -6.34 -4.46
CA ILE A 446 -0.26 -5.33 -3.41
C ILE A 446 -1.20 -4.17 -3.68
N TRP A 447 -1.81 -3.63 -2.62
CA TRP A 447 -2.64 -2.43 -2.73
C TRP A 447 -2.47 -1.54 -1.49
N ALA A 448 -1.71 -0.46 -1.66
CA ALA A 448 -1.61 0.68 -0.72
C ALA A 448 -1.57 0.28 0.78
N PRO A 449 -0.58 -0.52 1.24
CA PRO A 449 -0.58 -1.08 2.59
C PRO A 449 -0.53 -0.01 3.69
N TYR A 450 0.22 1.07 3.48
CA TYR A 450 0.29 2.17 4.43
C TYR A 450 -0.95 3.07 4.37
N TYR A 451 -1.65 3.17 3.24
CA TYR A 451 -2.95 3.86 3.17
C TYR A 451 -3.98 3.20 4.08
N THR A 452 -4.07 1.87 4.04
CA THR A 452 -5.00 1.10 4.87
C THR A 452 -4.64 1.22 6.34
N LEU A 453 -3.34 1.09 6.66
CA LEU A 453 -2.85 1.31 8.03
C LEU A 453 -3.18 2.72 8.53
N HIS A 454 -3.04 3.75 7.67
CA HIS A 454 -3.46 5.10 7.98
C HIS A 454 -4.93 5.18 8.41
N LYS A 455 -5.86 4.50 7.71
CA LYS A 455 -7.28 4.55 8.09
C LYS A 455 -7.55 3.93 9.45
N ILE A 456 -6.92 2.78 9.72
CA ILE A 456 -7.05 2.09 11.00
C ILE A 456 -6.51 2.97 12.13
N MET A 457 -5.29 3.47 11.98
CA MET A 457 -4.67 4.36 12.97
C MET A 457 -5.46 5.65 13.16
N ARG A 458 -5.94 6.28 12.08
CA ARG A 458 -6.75 7.51 12.16
C ARG A 458 -8.05 7.27 12.92
N GLY A 459 -8.74 6.16 12.64
CA GLY A 459 -9.94 5.74 13.36
C GLY A 459 -9.71 5.52 14.86
N LEU A 460 -8.58 4.91 15.24
CA LEU A 460 -8.21 4.72 16.65
C LEU A 460 -7.85 6.05 17.34
N ILE A 461 -7.10 6.92 16.66
CA ILE A 461 -6.77 8.25 17.21
C ILE A 461 -8.06 9.08 17.35
N ASP A 462 -9.00 9.00 16.40
CA ASP A 462 -10.30 9.67 16.50
C ASP A 462 -11.14 9.09 17.65
N ALA A 463 -11.10 7.77 17.88
CA ALA A 463 -11.76 7.15 19.03
C ALA A 463 -11.22 7.68 20.37
N HIS A 464 -9.91 7.93 20.46
CA HIS A 464 -9.33 8.58 21.62
C HIS A 464 -9.76 10.06 21.72
N HIS A 465 -9.55 10.86 20.67
CA HIS A 465 -9.76 12.31 20.69
C HIS A 465 -11.22 12.73 20.83
N LEU A 466 -12.13 11.99 20.21
CA LEU A 466 -13.54 12.37 20.11
C LEU A 466 -14.41 11.60 21.10
N ALA A 467 -13.97 10.42 21.58
CA ALA A 467 -14.75 9.57 22.46
C ALA A 467 -14.03 9.13 23.76
N GLY A 468 -12.80 9.61 24.00
CA GLY A 468 -12.05 9.37 25.24
C GLY A 468 -11.58 7.93 25.42
N SER A 469 -11.39 7.17 24.32
CA SER A 469 -10.97 5.77 24.41
C SER A 469 -9.47 5.62 24.68
N GLU A 470 -9.11 5.32 25.93
CA GLU A 470 -7.72 5.00 26.33
C GLU A 470 -7.21 3.70 25.71
N ARG A 471 -8.10 2.70 25.55
CA ARG A 471 -7.75 1.45 24.85
C ARG A 471 -7.38 1.72 23.39
N ALA A 472 -8.07 2.63 22.71
CA ALA A 472 -7.71 3.00 21.35
C ALA A 472 -6.33 3.66 21.29
N LEU A 473 -6.01 4.54 22.25
CA LEU A 473 -4.69 5.16 22.37
C LEU A 473 -3.59 4.11 22.59
N GLU A 474 -3.82 3.13 23.48
CA GLU A 474 -2.89 2.03 23.73
C GLU A 474 -2.58 1.25 22.44
N ILE A 475 -3.63 0.85 21.70
CA ILE A 475 -3.49 0.07 20.46
C ILE A 475 -2.70 0.86 19.41
N VAL A 476 -3.08 2.12 19.17
CA VAL A 476 -2.44 2.94 18.12
C VAL A 476 -1.03 3.37 18.48
N THR A 477 -0.71 3.52 19.78
CA THR A 477 0.66 3.74 20.25
C THR A 477 1.55 2.56 19.87
N LYS A 478 1.09 1.32 20.13
CA LYS A 478 1.82 0.11 19.69
C LYS A 478 1.96 0.03 18.17
N MET A 479 0.94 0.45 17.41
CA MET A 479 1.05 0.56 15.94
C MET A 479 2.08 1.61 15.51
N GLY A 480 2.15 2.76 16.17
CA GLY A 480 3.18 3.78 15.92
C GLY A 480 4.59 3.26 16.19
N ASP A 481 4.77 2.54 17.30
CA ASP A 481 6.05 1.90 17.65
C ASP A 481 6.45 0.86 16.60
N TRP A 482 5.47 0.10 16.09
CA TRP A 482 5.66 -0.84 14.99
C TRP A 482 6.09 -0.14 13.69
N VAL A 483 5.43 0.97 13.30
CA VAL A 483 5.81 1.70 12.08
C VAL A 483 7.25 2.23 12.21
N HIS A 484 7.60 2.78 13.37
CA HIS A 484 8.96 3.24 13.63
C HIS A 484 9.99 2.10 13.54
N SER A 485 9.74 0.96 14.21
CA SER A 485 10.69 -0.16 14.24
C SER A 485 10.98 -0.73 12.85
N ARG A 486 9.99 -0.69 11.95
CA ARG A 486 10.11 -1.12 10.56
C ARG A 486 10.80 -0.07 9.69
N LEU A 487 10.25 1.13 9.60
CA LEU A 487 10.75 2.16 8.67
C LEU A 487 12.13 2.71 9.05
N SER A 488 12.50 2.71 10.33
CA SER A 488 13.83 3.17 10.77
C SER A 488 14.98 2.29 10.26
N ARG A 489 14.69 1.06 9.81
CA ARG A 489 15.68 0.12 9.27
C ARG A 489 15.79 0.18 7.75
N VAL A 490 14.89 0.89 7.08
CA VAL A 490 14.87 0.99 5.61
C VAL A 490 15.79 2.14 5.16
N PRO A 491 16.78 1.91 4.28
CA PRO A 491 17.63 2.97 3.77
C PRO A 491 16.81 4.08 3.09
N ARG A 492 17.23 5.34 3.25
CA ARG A 492 16.49 6.49 2.68
C ARG A 492 16.28 6.40 1.16
N ALA A 493 17.24 5.86 0.41
CA ALA A 493 17.08 5.63 -1.02
C ALA A 493 15.92 4.67 -1.35
N ASN A 494 15.71 3.64 -0.52
CA ASN A 494 14.63 2.69 -0.66
C ASN A 494 13.29 3.32 -0.28
N LEU A 495 13.21 4.08 0.82
CA LEU A 495 12.02 4.87 1.18
C LEU A 495 11.58 5.78 0.03
N ASN A 496 12.53 6.54 -0.53
CA ASN A 496 12.29 7.43 -1.65
C ASN A 496 11.73 6.69 -2.89
N ARG A 497 12.18 5.45 -3.13
CA ARG A 497 11.67 4.61 -4.21
C ARG A 497 10.27 4.09 -3.90
N MET A 498 10.02 3.59 -2.69
CA MET A 498 8.71 3.09 -2.24
C MET A 498 7.61 4.13 -2.50
N TRP A 499 7.83 5.38 -2.06
CA TRP A 499 6.83 6.45 -2.16
C TRP A 499 6.63 6.99 -3.59
N SER A 500 7.49 6.61 -4.53
CA SER A 500 7.33 6.94 -5.95
C SER A 500 6.49 5.91 -6.72
N LEU A 501 6.12 4.78 -6.09
CA LEU A 501 5.32 3.75 -6.74
C LEU A 501 3.84 4.17 -6.78
N HIS A 502 3.25 4.14 -7.98
CA HIS A 502 1.82 4.41 -8.18
C HIS A 502 0.97 3.39 -7.41
N ILE A 503 0.08 3.88 -6.54
CA ILE A 503 -0.84 3.13 -5.65
C ILE A 503 -0.16 2.21 -4.62
N ALA A 504 0.81 1.38 -5.00
CA ALA A 504 1.54 0.53 -4.05
C ALA A 504 2.25 1.38 -2.99
N GLY A 505 2.85 2.50 -3.40
CA GLY A 505 3.49 3.48 -2.52
C GLY A 505 2.54 4.44 -1.84
N GLU A 506 1.23 4.32 -2.03
CA GLU A 506 0.25 5.20 -1.39
C GLU A 506 0.19 4.93 0.12
N PHE A 507 0.46 5.97 0.90
CA PHE A 507 0.47 5.92 2.36
C PHE A 507 -0.61 6.81 3.01
N GLY A 508 -1.42 7.51 2.21
CA GLY A 508 -2.37 8.52 2.69
C GLY A 508 -1.72 9.51 3.66
N GLY A 509 -2.35 9.77 4.81
CA GLY A 509 -1.84 10.60 5.90
C GLY A 509 -1.13 9.79 6.98
N SER A 510 -0.33 8.78 6.63
CA SER A 510 0.45 8.03 7.64
C SER A 510 1.41 8.93 8.41
N ASN A 511 2.03 9.90 7.72
CA ASN A 511 2.84 10.95 8.35
C ASN A 511 2.02 11.82 9.30
N GLU A 512 0.78 12.17 8.93
CA GLU A 512 -0.15 12.90 9.81
C GLU A 512 -0.41 12.13 11.11
N ASN A 513 -0.69 10.82 11.02
CA ASN A 513 -0.94 10.00 12.20
C ASN A 513 0.27 9.95 13.14
N LEU A 514 1.49 9.83 12.61
CA LEU A 514 2.68 9.76 13.47
C LEU A 514 3.05 11.12 14.06
N ALA A 515 2.92 12.21 13.32
CA ALA A 515 3.07 13.55 13.87
C ALA A 515 2.02 13.85 14.96
N HIS A 516 0.79 13.36 14.77
CA HIS A 516 -0.24 13.41 15.79
C HIS A 516 0.16 12.62 17.05
N LEU A 517 0.62 11.38 16.90
CA LEU A 517 1.10 10.59 18.04
C LEU A 517 2.26 11.26 18.77
N ALA A 518 3.16 11.94 18.03
CA ALA A 518 4.23 12.73 18.64
C ALA A 518 3.68 13.88 19.51
N ALA A 519 2.65 14.59 19.01
CA ALA A 519 2.04 15.71 19.72
C ALA A 519 1.37 15.32 21.05
N ILE A 520 0.86 14.10 21.15
CA ILE A 520 0.16 13.60 22.35
C ILE A 520 1.05 12.69 23.23
N ALA A 521 2.26 12.36 22.78
CA ALA A 521 3.18 11.51 23.53
C ALA A 521 3.71 12.25 24.76
N THR A 522 3.59 11.61 25.93
CA THR A 522 4.14 12.13 27.19
C THR A 522 5.63 11.82 27.37
N ASP A 523 6.12 10.80 26.67
CA ASP A 523 7.53 10.40 26.61
C ASP A 523 8.23 11.15 25.46
N PRO A 524 9.17 12.07 25.74
CA PRO A 524 9.84 12.86 24.70
C PRO A 524 10.68 12.01 23.74
N GLU A 525 11.24 10.88 24.19
CA GLU A 525 11.98 10.00 23.28
C GLU A 525 11.04 9.31 22.31
N ARG A 526 9.86 8.90 22.77
CA ARG A 526 8.83 8.32 21.90
C ARG A 526 8.27 9.34 20.93
N ALA A 527 8.03 10.57 21.40
CA ALA A 527 7.64 11.68 20.52
C ALA A 527 8.68 11.86 19.41
N ALA A 528 9.97 11.92 19.75
CA ALA A 528 11.05 12.02 18.77
C ALA A 528 11.08 10.84 17.78
N ARG A 529 10.90 9.60 18.24
CA ARG A 529 10.77 8.42 17.36
C ARG A 529 9.61 8.55 16.38
N TYR A 530 8.46 9.03 16.83
CA TYR A 530 7.32 9.25 15.94
C TYR A 530 7.58 10.34 14.90
N LEU A 531 8.31 11.40 15.23
CA LEU A 531 8.74 12.39 14.24
C LEU A 531 9.72 11.83 13.22
N VAL A 532 10.67 10.98 13.64
CA VAL A 532 11.56 10.26 12.72
C VAL A 532 10.76 9.40 11.75
N ALA A 533 9.79 8.64 12.27
CA ALA A 533 8.94 7.79 11.46
C ALA A 533 7.97 8.60 10.56
N ALA A 534 7.46 9.75 11.01
CA ALA A 534 6.65 10.64 10.19
C ALA A 534 7.44 11.15 8.97
N LYS A 535 8.68 11.58 9.19
CA LYS A 535 9.62 12.02 8.12
C LYS A 535 10.15 10.86 7.27
N ALA A 536 9.92 9.60 7.64
CA ALA A 536 10.24 8.46 6.77
C ALA A 536 9.34 8.43 5.52
N PHE A 537 8.14 9.00 5.59
CA PHE A 537 7.16 9.10 4.50
C PHE A 537 7.37 10.29 3.54
N ASP A 538 8.40 11.13 3.76
CA ASP A 538 8.66 12.26 2.86
C ASP A 538 8.87 11.79 1.42
N ASN A 539 8.15 12.39 0.47
CA ASN A 539 8.31 12.13 -0.96
C ASN A 539 9.49 12.93 -1.53
N ARG A 540 10.71 12.66 -1.02
CA ARG A 540 11.93 13.43 -1.34
C ARG A 540 12.48 13.19 -2.74
N ARG A 541 11.95 12.22 -3.49
CA ARG A 541 12.40 11.92 -4.86
C ARG A 541 11.69 12.76 -5.91
N THR A 542 10.41 13.07 -5.70
CA THR A 542 9.56 13.63 -6.77
C THR A 542 8.85 14.90 -6.31
N VAL A 543 7.77 14.75 -5.54
CA VAL A 543 6.82 15.84 -5.29
C VAL A 543 7.36 16.87 -4.31
N LEU A 544 7.90 16.48 -3.15
CA LEU A 544 8.36 17.42 -2.11
C LEU A 544 9.42 18.43 -2.60
N PRO A 545 10.54 18.01 -3.25
CA PRO A 545 11.51 18.99 -3.75
C PRO A 545 10.92 19.90 -4.83
N ALA A 546 10.07 19.36 -5.71
CA ALA A 546 9.47 20.15 -6.78
C ALA A 546 8.52 21.24 -6.26
N VAL A 547 7.69 20.93 -5.27
CA VAL A 547 6.80 21.94 -4.67
C VAL A 547 7.55 23.00 -3.87
N LEU A 548 8.68 22.66 -3.24
CA LEU A 548 9.56 23.63 -2.57
C LEU A 548 10.20 24.60 -3.56
N GLU A 549 10.52 24.12 -4.76
CA GLU A 549 11.05 24.91 -5.89
C GLU A 549 9.94 25.67 -6.66
N ASP A 550 8.68 25.56 -6.24
CA ASP A 550 7.49 26.05 -6.97
C ASP A 550 7.42 25.53 -8.44
N ARG A 551 7.88 24.30 -8.64
CA ARG A 551 7.90 23.61 -9.92
C ARG A 551 6.74 22.62 -10.00
N ASP A 552 5.71 22.98 -10.77
CA ASP A 552 4.51 22.16 -10.90
C ASP A 552 4.77 20.84 -11.64
N VAL A 553 4.72 19.74 -10.90
CA VAL A 553 4.90 18.35 -11.37
C VAL A 553 3.62 17.51 -11.25
N LEU A 554 2.47 18.14 -11.04
CA LEU A 554 1.26 17.42 -10.64
C LEU A 554 0.56 16.71 -11.80
N THR A 555 0.69 17.20 -13.03
CA THR A 555 -0.04 16.62 -14.18
C THR A 555 0.25 15.11 -14.32
N GLY A 556 -0.81 14.29 -14.25
CA GLY A 556 -0.70 12.85 -14.44
C GLY A 556 -0.27 12.03 -13.21
N ILE A 557 -0.16 12.65 -12.02
CA ILE A 557 -0.03 11.89 -10.77
C ILE A 557 -1.39 11.83 -10.04
N HIS A 558 -1.56 10.78 -9.22
CA HIS A 558 -2.84 10.49 -8.55
C HIS A 558 -3.17 11.53 -7.48
N VAL A 559 -4.34 12.16 -7.55
CA VAL A 559 -4.70 13.28 -6.66
C VAL A 559 -4.75 12.83 -5.20
N ASN A 560 -5.62 11.87 -4.88
CA ASN A 560 -5.84 11.41 -3.51
C ASN A 560 -4.63 10.69 -2.88
N GLN A 561 -3.71 10.14 -3.67
CA GLN A 561 -2.44 9.61 -3.17
C GLN A 561 -1.55 10.72 -2.58
N HIS A 562 -1.60 11.93 -3.14
CA HIS A 562 -0.66 13.01 -2.82
C HIS A 562 -1.22 14.06 -1.86
N VAL A 563 -2.50 14.44 -1.96
CA VAL A 563 -3.07 15.50 -1.11
C VAL A 563 -2.92 15.23 0.40
N PRO A 564 -3.19 14.01 0.92
CA PRO A 564 -3.06 13.73 2.36
C PRO A 564 -1.64 13.91 2.91
N GLN A 565 -0.61 13.75 2.07
CA GLN A 565 0.79 13.88 2.46
C GLN A 565 1.06 15.30 3.01
N PHE A 566 0.47 16.31 2.39
CA PHE A 566 0.61 17.71 2.75
C PHE A 566 -0.12 18.09 4.04
N THR A 567 -1.22 17.39 4.37
CA THR A 567 -1.80 17.53 5.71
C THR A 567 -0.83 17.01 6.78
N GLY A 568 -0.14 15.89 6.50
CA GLY A 568 0.89 15.39 7.41
C GLY A 568 2.13 16.27 7.49
N TYR A 569 2.54 16.93 6.41
CA TYR A 569 3.60 17.94 6.42
C TYR A 569 3.26 19.11 7.35
N LEU A 570 2.03 19.63 7.31
CA LEU A 570 1.58 20.63 8.28
C LEU A 570 1.66 20.12 9.72
N ARG A 571 1.28 18.86 9.97
CA ARG A 571 1.41 18.29 11.32
C ARG A 571 2.85 18.14 11.79
N ILE A 572 3.79 17.88 10.90
CA ILE A 572 5.23 17.84 11.24
C ILE A 572 5.74 19.26 11.51
N TYR A 573 5.35 20.24 10.69
CA TYR A 573 5.66 21.65 10.89
C TYR A 573 5.24 22.14 12.28
N GLU A 574 4.02 21.81 12.70
CA GLU A 574 3.44 22.21 13.99
C GLU A 574 4.25 21.74 15.22
N GLN A 575 5.13 20.75 15.08
CA GLN A 575 5.93 20.20 16.19
C GLN A 575 7.17 21.04 16.48
N ASP A 576 7.75 21.65 15.44
CA ASP A 576 8.87 22.59 15.56
C ASP A 576 8.89 23.48 14.30
N PRO A 577 8.16 24.62 14.33
CA PRO A 577 8.03 25.50 13.18
C PRO A 577 9.36 26.02 12.63
N ALA A 578 10.33 26.26 13.51
CA ALA A 578 11.63 26.80 13.12
C ALA A 578 12.46 25.74 12.36
N ALA A 579 12.47 24.49 12.85
CA ALA A 579 13.21 23.41 12.19
C ALA A 579 12.52 22.84 10.95
N ASN A 580 11.21 23.09 10.78
CA ASN A 580 10.37 22.42 9.79
C ASN A 580 9.60 23.40 8.87
N ALA A 581 10.05 24.66 8.75
CA ALA A 581 9.39 25.68 7.94
C ALA A 581 9.16 25.28 6.46
N GLU A 582 10.01 24.40 5.92
CA GLU A 582 9.88 23.84 4.57
C GLU A 582 8.52 23.17 4.34
N TYR A 583 7.95 22.50 5.36
CA TYR A 583 6.71 21.75 5.20
C TYR A 583 5.47 22.65 5.07
N LEU A 584 5.46 23.81 5.72
CA LEU A 584 4.41 24.82 5.51
C LEU A 584 4.49 25.38 4.09
N THR A 585 5.69 25.78 3.67
CA THR A 585 5.95 26.29 2.31
C THR A 585 5.51 25.28 1.25
N ALA A 586 5.86 24.00 1.43
CA ALA A 586 5.46 22.92 0.53
C ALA A 586 3.93 22.76 0.44
N ALA A 587 3.23 22.85 1.57
CA ALA A 587 1.77 22.73 1.62
C ALA A 587 1.05 23.92 0.95
N GLU A 588 1.53 25.14 1.15
CA GLU A 588 1.00 26.34 0.49
C GLU A 588 1.22 26.28 -1.02
N ASN A 589 2.45 26.02 -1.46
CA ASN A 589 2.77 25.92 -2.89
C ASN A 589 1.95 24.80 -3.56
N PHE A 590 1.86 23.62 -2.94
CA PHE A 590 1.05 22.53 -3.48
C PHE A 590 -0.43 22.90 -3.62
N TRP A 591 -1.00 23.62 -2.66
CA TRP A 591 -2.38 24.08 -2.76
C TRP A 591 -2.56 25.06 -3.93
N HIS A 592 -1.64 26.02 -4.11
CA HIS A 592 -1.66 26.97 -5.24
C HIS A 592 -1.32 26.33 -6.60
N MET A 593 -0.68 25.15 -6.61
CA MET A 593 -0.53 24.36 -7.84
C MET A 593 -1.87 23.78 -8.33
N ILE A 594 -2.84 23.62 -7.43
CA ILE A 594 -4.14 23.00 -7.70
C ILE A 594 -5.23 24.06 -7.83
N ILE A 595 -5.33 24.99 -6.88
CA ILE A 595 -6.41 25.98 -6.82
C ILE A 595 -5.91 27.34 -7.27
N PRO A 596 -6.57 27.98 -8.28
CA PRO A 596 -7.78 27.57 -9.00
C PRO A 596 -7.52 26.72 -10.26
N HIS A 597 -6.27 26.43 -10.59
CA HIS A 597 -5.83 26.01 -11.92
C HIS A 597 -6.31 24.64 -12.40
N ARG A 598 -6.67 23.76 -11.46
CA ARG A 598 -7.00 22.36 -11.69
C ARG A 598 -8.32 22.00 -11.00
N MET A 599 -9.24 22.94 -10.80
CA MET A 599 -10.56 22.60 -10.26
C MET A 599 -11.68 22.67 -11.29
N PHE A 600 -12.59 21.69 -11.28
CA PHE A 600 -13.90 21.82 -11.90
C PHE A 600 -14.77 22.81 -11.11
N SER A 601 -15.90 23.24 -11.68
CA SER A 601 -16.80 24.22 -11.04
C SER A 601 -17.33 23.77 -9.68
N HIS A 602 -17.47 22.46 -9.46
CA HIS A 602 -17.87 21.88 -8.17
C HIS A 602 -16.71 21.71 -7.17
N GLY A 603 -15.47 22.01 -7.54
CA GLY A 603 -14.30 21.99 -6.65
C GLY A 603 -13.49 20.68 -6.66
N SER A 604 -13.74 19.76 -7.58
CA SER A 604 -12.91 18.56 -7.73
C SER A 604 -11.68 18.81 -8.61
N ALA A 605 -10.61 18.01 -8.46
CA ALA A 605 -9.32 18.29 -9.09
C ALA A 605 -8.66 17.10 -9.82
N GLY A 606 -9.44 16.07 -10.18
CA GLY A 606 -8.96 14.92 -10.93
C GLY A 606 -9.77 14.71 -12.21
N GLY A 607 -9.10 14.37 -13.31
CA GLY A 607 -9.75 14.19 -14.60
C GLY A 607 -8.84 13.59 -15.68
N GLN A 608 -9.49 12.99 -16.68
CA GLN A 608 -8.85 12.41 -17.86
C GLN A 608 -8.44 13.50 -18.87
N TYR A 609 -7.56 13.19 -19.82
CA TYR A 609 -7.16 14.10 -20.90
C TYR A 609 -6.46 13.36 -22.04
N GLY A 610 -6.51 13.92 -23.26
CA GLY A 610 -5.88 13.35 -24.44
C GLY A 610 -4.36 13.52 -24.50
N GLU A 611 -3.73 12.86 -25.47
CA GLU A 611 -2.31 13.02 -25.77
C GLU A 611 -2.02 14.43 -26.32
N ALA A 612 -0.87 15.00 -25.92
CA ALA A 612 -0.36 16.25 -26.49
C ALA A 612 1.20 16.23 -26.51
N PRO A 613 1.87 17.13 -27.25
CA PRO A 613 3.33 17.17 -27.27
C PRO A 613 3.94 17.24 -25.86
N GLY A 614 4.75 16.24 -25.50
CA GLY A 614 5.39 16.15 -24.18
C GLY A 614 4.47 15.67 -23.04
N ARG A 615 3.23 15.24 -23.34
CA ARG A 615 2.25 14.78 -22.36
C ARG A 615 1.48 13.56 -22.90
N PRO A 616 1.69 12.35 -22.34
CA PRO A 616 0.90 11.18 -22.74
C PRO A 616 -0.58 11.36 -22.37
N ALA A 617 -1.47 10.66 -23.07
CA ALA A 617 -2.88 10.62 -22.69
C ALA A 617 -3.07 10.03 -21.28
N ASN A 618 -4.03 10.55 -20.54
CA ASN A 618 -4.47 10.02 -19.25
C ASN A 618 -5.90 9.50 -19.33
N THR A 619 -6.06 8.20 -19.17
CA THR A 619 -7.38 7.54 -19.13
C THR A 619 -7.85 7.26 -17.70
N ASN A 620 -7.10 7.65 -16.66
CA ASN A 620 -7.50 7.47 -15.27
C ASN A 620 -8.11 8.78 -14.72
N PRO A 621 -9.40 8.79 -14.31
CA PRO A 621 -10.09 9.96 -13.78
C PRO A 621 -9.60 10.42 -12.40
N GLU A 622 -8.75 9.65 -11.72
CA GLU A 622 -8.21 9.94 -10.39
C GLU A 622 -6.90 10.75 -10.42
N LEU A 623 -6.35 11.05 -11.60
CA LEU A 623 -5.10 11.81 -11.75
C LEU A 623 -5.36 13.29 -12.00
N PHE A 624 -4.41 14.14 -11.61
CA PHE A 624 -4.48 15.57 -11.93
C PHE A 624 -4.47 15.80 -13.44
N GLN A 625 -5.49 16.49 -13.94
CA GLN A 625 -5.54 17.08 -15.27
C GLN A 625 -4.57 18.28 -15.37
N PRO A 626 -4.14 18.71 -16.57
CA PRO A 626 -3.13 19.76 -16.73
C PRO A 626 -3.54 21.09 -16.10
N ARG A 627 -2.52 21.86 -15.72
CA ARG A 627 -2.69 23.21 -15.18
C ARG A 627 -3.38 24.11 -16.21
N GLY A 628 -4.50 24.72 -15.84
CA GLY A 628 -5.18 25.71 -16.66
C GLY A 628 -5.98 25.15 -17.84
N ASP A 629 -6.10 23.83 -17.97
CA ASP A 629 -6.81 23.18 -19.10
C ASP A 629 -7.88 22.20 -18.61
N ILE A 630 -8.92 22.76 -17.97
CA ILE A 630 -10.11 22.00 -17.58
C ILE A 630 -10.94 21.60 -18.80
N SER A 631 -10.90 22.41 -19.88
CA SER A 631 -11.62 22.16 -21.12
C SER A 631 -11.26 20.83 -21.77
N GLU A 632 -9.98 20.48 -21.78
CA GLU A 632 -9.53 19.21 -22.34
C GLU A 632 -10.10 18.01 -21.58
N SER A 633 -10.20 18.12 -20.25
CA SER A 633 -10.79 17.04 -19.45
C SER A 633 -12.27 16.85 -19.74
N LEU A 634 -13.02 17.95 -19.84
CA LEU A 634 -14.44 17.93 -20.24
C LEU A 634 -14.61 17.41 -21.66
N HIS A 635 -13.75 17.82 -22.59
CA HIS A 635 -13.78 17.36 -23.98
C HIS A 635 -13.54 15.85 -24.04
N TYR A 636 -12.47 15.36 -23.40
CA TYR A 636 -12.12 13.94 -23.35
C TYR A 636 -13.30 13.10 -22.83
N GLN A 637 -13.93 13.51 -21.72
CA GLN A 637 -15.11 12.85 -21.17
C GLN A 637 -16.30 12.85 -22.14
N SER A 638 -16.50 13.92 -22.91
CA SER A 638 -17.63 14.05 -23.84
C SER A 638 -17.49 13.17 -25.08
N VAL A 639 -16.26 12.92 -25.54
CA VAL A 639 -15.99 12.16 -26.78
C VAL A 639 -15.66 10.69 -26.52
N THR A 640 -15.30 10.33 -25.28
CA THR A 640 -15.07 8.94 -24.89
C THR A 640 -16.32 8.39 -24.20
N SER A 641 -17.11 7.59 -24.91
CA SER A 641 -18.29 6.92 -24.33
C SER A 641 -17.87 5.64 -23.58
N GLY A 642 -18.01 5.57 -22.25
CA GLY A 642 -17.77 4.34 -21.50
C GLY A 642 -18.04 4.45 -19.99
N THR A 643 -18.09 3.32 -19.27
CA THR A 643 -18.26 3.30 -17.79
C THR A 643 -17.02 3.77 -17.02
N SER A 644 -15.94 4.12 -17.73
CA SER A 644 -14.69 4.66 -17.21
C SER A 644 -14.43 6.10 -17.65
N SER A 645 -15.35 6.75 -18.39
CA SER A 645 -15.26 8.18 -18.71
C SER A 645 -15.76 8.99 -17.51
N GLY A 646 -14.93 9.89 -16.97
CA GLY A 646 -15.29 10.70 -15.81
C GLY A 646 -14.14 11.52 -15.24
N GLY A 647 -14.38 12.05 -14.04
CA GLY A 647 -13.47 12.87 -13.25
C GLY A 647 -14.09 13.10 -11.88
N GLY A 648 -13.45 13.93 -11.07
CA GLY A 648 -14.06 14.39 -9.83
C GLY A 648 -14.27 13.30 -8.78
N GLU A 649 -13.20 12.57 -8.44
CA GLU A 649 -13.20 11.68 -7.28
C GLU A 649 -13.55 12.44 -5.98
N THR A 650 -14.49 11.92 -5.19
CA THR A 650 -14.95 12.58 -3.95
C THR A 650 -13.87 12.64 -2.87
N CYS A 651 -13.05 11.60 -2.73
CA CYS A 651 -11.96 11.55 -1.74
C CYS A 651 -10.93 12.67 -1.95
N SER A 652 -10.65 12.98 -3.22
CA SER A 652 -9.77 14.07 -3.61
C SER A 652 -10.26 15.43 -3.07
N THR A 653 -11.55 15.75 -3.25
CA THR A 653 -12.11 16.99 -2.66
C THR A 653 -12.14 16.95 -1.14
N TYR A 654 -12.50 15.82 -0.51
CA TYR A 654 -12.48 15.69 0.95
C TYR A 654 -11.10 16.03 1.53
N ASN A 655 -10.03 15.46 0.98
CA ASN A 655 -8.67 15.71 1.45
C ASN A 655 -8.17 17.12 1.10
N LEU A 656 -8.59 17.69 -0.03
CA LEU A 656 -8.27 19.08 -0.34
C LEU A 656 -8.96 20.05 0.62
N LEU A 657 -10.22 19.82 0.99
CA LEU A 657 -10.91 20.60 2.03
C LEU A 657 -10.18 20.49 3.37
N LYS A 658 -9.74 19.27 3.73
CA LYS A 658 -8.94 19.05 4.94
C LYS A 658 -7.64 19.86 4.91
N LEU A 659 -6.88 19.82 3.82
CA LEU A 659 -5.66 20.62 3.67
C LEU A 659 -5.96 22.12 3.75
N THR A 660 -6.96 22.59 2.99
CA THR A 660 -7.39 23.99 2.92
C THR A 660 -7.73 24.56 4.29
N ARG A 661 -8.51 23.82 5.09
CA ARG A 661 -8.86 24.23 6.46
C ARG A 661 -7.63 24.37 7.36
N ASN A 662 -6.67 23.46 7.23
CA ASN A 662 -5.47 23.51 8.06
C ASN A 662 -4.53 24.64 7.63
N LEU A 663 -4.41 24.93 6.32
CA LEU A 663 -3.69 26.11 5.84
C LEU A 663 -4.32 27.41 6.37
N TYR A 664 -5.64 27.51 6.36
CA TYR A 664 -6.36 28.67 6.92
C TYR A 664 -6.07 28.92 8.40
N PHE A 665 -5.76 27.88 9.19
CA PHE A 665 -5.39 28.06 10.60
C PHE A 665 -4.02 28.70 10.80
N HIS A 666 -3.13 28.56 9.81
CA HIS A 666 -1.78 29.14 9.82
C HIS A 666 -1.75 30.50 9.10
N ASN A 667 -2.50 30.62 8.02
CA ASN A 667 -2.60 31.82 7.19
C ASN A 667 -4.08 32.06 6.79
N PRO A 668 -4.81 32.99 7.44
CA PRO A 668 -6.25 33.16 7.26
C PRO A 668 -6.62 33.92 5.97
N ASP A 669 -6.10 33.48 4.83
CA ASP A 669 -6.45 34.01 3.51
C ASP A 669 -7.90 33.58 3.14
N PRO A 670 -8.79 34.54 2.77
CA PRO A 670 -10.16 34.22 2.36
C PRO A 670 -10.25 33.26 1.16
N ALA A 671 -9.23 33.21 0.29
CA ALA A 671 -9.19 32.28 -0.84
C ALA A 671 -9.31 30.81 -0.41
N PHE A 672 -8.80 30.46 0.78
CA PHE A 672 -8.99 29.13 1.35
C PHE A 672 -10.47 28.85 1.64
N MET A 673 -11.18 29.79 2.27
CA MET A 673 -12.59 29.57 2.62
C MET A 673 -13.52 29.66 1.41
N ASP A 674 -13.18 30.44 0.38
CA ASP A 674 -13.89 30.45 -0.91
C ASP A 674 -13.85 29.07 -1.59
N TYR A 675 -12.68 28.43 -1.62
CA TYR A 675 -12.57 27.06 -2.11
C TYR A 675 -13.27 26.07 -1.17
N TYR A 676 -13.14 26.26 0.14
CA TYR A 676 -13.74 25.38 1.13
C TYR A 676 -15.27 25.31 0.97
N GLU A 677 -15.92 26.47 0.84
CA GLU A 677 -17.35 26.57 0.57
C GLU A 677 -17.70 25.87 -0.75
N ARG A 678 -16.96 26.15 -1.84
CA ARG A 678 -17.23 25.58 -3.16
C ARG A 678 -17.18 24.06 -3.16
N GLY A 679 -16.11 23.46 -2.64
CA GLY A 679 -15.95 22.01 -2.59
C GLY A 679 -16.96 21.34 -1.64
N LEU A 680 -17.26 21.97 -0.50
CA LEU A 680 -18.20 21.44 0.48
C LEU A 680 -19.64 21.44 -0.06
N THR A 681 -20.10 22.57 -0.62
CA THR A 681 -21.49 22.79 -1.05
C THR A 681 -21.82 22.07 -2.35
N ASN A 682 -20.88 22.03 -3.31
CA ASN A 682 -21.18 21.50 -4.65
C ASN A 682 -20.78 20.04 -4.80
N HIS A 683 -19.64 19.62 -4.24
CA HIS A 683 -19.14 18.25 -4.41
C HIS A 683 -19.46 17.36 -3.22
N ILE A 684 -19.03 17.70 -2.00
CA ILE A 684 -19.24 16.83 -0.82
C ILE A 684 -20.72 16.66 -0.48
N LEU A 685 -21.48 17.76 -0.51
CA LEU A 685 -22.92 17.68 -0.27
C LEU A 685 -23.65 16.89 -1.38
N GLY A 686 -23.20 17.06 -2.63
CA GLY A 686 -23.73 16.38 -3.81
C GLY A 686 -23.38 14.89 -3.89
N SER A 687 -22.27 14.46 -3.25
CA SER A 687 -21.79 13.09 -3.33
C SER A 687 -22.55 12.10 -2.47
N ARG A 688 -23.50 12.52 -1.63
CA ARG A 688 -24.36 11.62 -0.85
C ARG A 688 -25.77 11.57 -1.43
N ARG A 689 -26.25 10.38 -1.84
CA ARG A 689 -27.62 10.19 -2.37
C ARG A 689 -28.70 10.62 -1.36
N ASP A 690 -29.83 11.13 -1.82
CA ASP A 690 -31.00 11.42 -0.96
C ASP A 690 -31.85 10.17 -0.67
N ASN A 691 -31.22 9.15 -0.10
CA ASN A 691 -31.90 7.93 0.32
C ASN A 691 -31.29 7.36 1.60
N ASP A 692 -32.16 6.92 2.51
CA ASP A 692 -31.75 6.20 3.71
C ASP A 692 -31.33 4.77 3.37
N SER A 693 -30.34 4.27 4.10
CA SER A 693 -29.81 2.93 3.92
C SER A 693 -29.12 2.46 5.20
N ALA A 694 -29.39 1.22 5.59
CA ALA A 694 -28.74 0.53 6.70
C ALA A 694 -27.68 -0.48 6.22
N SER A 695 -27.54 -0.70 4.92
CA SER A 695 -26.60 -1.69 4.36
C SER A 695 -25.40 -1.06 3.64
N ASP A 696 -25.56 0.17 3.18
CA ASP A 696 -24.60 0.87 2.33
C ASP A 696 -24.63 2.40 2.60
N PRO A 697 -23.48 3.09 2.65
CA PRO A 697 -23.42 4.52 2.95
C PRO A 697 -23.95 5.42 1.84
N GLN A 698 -24.21 4.89 0.64
CA GLN A 698 -24.79 5.57 -0.54
C GLN A 698 -24.02 6.85 -0.93
N VAL A 699 -22.70 6.77 -0.83
CA VAL A 699 -21.77 7.81 -1.27
C VAL A 699 -21.34 7.56 -2.72
N THR A 700 -21.08 8.64 -3.43
CA THR A 700 -20.67 8.65 -4.83
C THR A 700 -19.15 8.65 -4.90
N TYR A 701 -18.59 7.87 -5.82
CA TYR A 701 -17.14 7.84 -6.03
C TYR A 701 -16.70 8.98 -6.96
N PHE A 702 -17.26 9.01 -8.17
CA PHE A 702 -17.04 10.07 -9.18
C PHE A 702 -18.33 10.86 -9.41
N LEU A 703 -18.26 12.18 -9.33
CA LEU A 703 -19.37 13.10 -9.60
C LEU A 703 -19.22 13.74 -10.99
#